data_AF-A6GCR6-F1
#
_entry.id   AF-A6GCR6-F1
#
_cell.length_a   1.000
_cell.length_b   1.000
_cell.length_c   1.000
_cell.angle_alpha   90.00
_cell.angle_beta   90.00
_cell.angle_gamma   90.00
#
_symmetry.space_group_name_H-M   'P 1'
#
loop_
_entity.id
_entity.type
_entity.pdbx_description
1 polymer ?
#
loop_
_entity_poly.entity_id
_entity_poly.type
_entity_poly.pdbx_seq_one_letter_code
_entity_poly.pdbx_strand_id
1 'polypeptide(L)'
;MTTTHPMHPVFKVLTVAGFAMGVAAGCAQGQDGGGEDCPSDAEFFEEQVWKPFASMTCFSCHNSEGAAKDSAMVLRPPGEEGAAAYNMQVMAGVANEEVDGTSVLLLKPIGAHPDGHGGGTQLTPGTPDYAALEEFVARAQGTFDCEQDSGSDGEEGGEVASCEDANSDIGGRGIRRLSHLEYDNTVRDLVAVDGDLAAQAEGFASDNVINGFTNNADSLTVSGLLADQYRVAAEALADHIVTNQGDFLGCDPIDGEACAESFMRAFAVRAFRRPVTDEEVARYLALYTVVEAEDGFDEGLKWMVAAALQSPNFLYRTELGVDAGDGTYTLTAHEVASELSYLIVGTMPDAELEALAESGEILDPAVLEAQAQRLLGAPGSERVLARFVDEWLGIGLLPTVTRDPDLYPEFTPEIREAMLGETHRVVAEVFYSGGSLADLLTADFTHVTSELAAFYGVPAPGEVDAEGYGRVGLDGVSYGGLMTQGSVNAAHALPTTSSPIHRGLMVRGRLMCHELPPPPAGLDTSPPAVDPDLSTRERYAAHSSEMACSGCHELIDGIGFGLEHYDAIGRFREVDGIHPVDATGEIVRSQGIDGTFEGAAELQGILAGGDEVRDCYAQLWTEFALGAELEGELECVGESMRESFATNGGRLDGLVSELVRSPHFLRRQAGDYVPGGDTGGGDEGESSTDEGGSSTDGGEGEADTESEDSGGDGLISEGIEIEVTIDSQWAQGQCNTIHVYNVTDAPIDWEVSLILEGTLNNHWTSTATPDGEYTTFTGDFTNATVPAQGTTSFGYCVSY
;
A
#
# COMPACT_ATOMS: atom_id res chain seq x y z
N MET A 1 -21.26 34.23 60.65
CA MET A 1 -21.44 35.55 60.01
C MET A 1 -22.27 35.29 58.77
N THR A 2 -23.61 35.33 58.93
CA THR A 2 -24.52 36.33 58.34
C THR A 2 -24.54 36.22 56.81
N THR A 3 -25.62 35.81 56.12
CA THR A 3 -27.05 35.81 56.46
C THR A 3 -27.83 35.04 55.37
N THR A 4 -28.66 34.06 55.79
CA THR A 4 -30.09 33.82 55.42
C THR A 4 -30.55 33.97 53.95
N HIS A 5 -30.96 32.89 53.24
CA HIS A 5 -32.28 32.19 53.28
C HIS A 5 -33.45 32.95 52.58
N PRO A 6 -34.59 32.32 52.17
CA PRO A 6 -34.89 30.89 51.94
C PRO A 6 -35.90 30.56 50.79
N MET A 7 -35.94 29.25 50.46
CA MET A 7 -37.07 28.31 50.23
C MET A 7 -38.53 28.73 49.90
N HIS A 8 -39.12 27.88 49.02
CA HIS A 8 -40.43 27.17 49.07
C HIS A 8 -41.71 27.85 48.48
N PRO A 9 -42.83 27.12 48.20
CA PRO A 9 -43.03 25.75 47.64
C PRO A 9 -44.31 25.58 46.74
N VAL A 10 -44.55 24.34 46.23
CA VAL A 10 -45.86 23.64 45.93
C VAL A 10 -46.94 24.28 45.02
N PHE A 11 -47.45 23.53 44.02
CA PHE A 11 -48.88 23.20 43.70
C PHE A 11 -48.98 22.67 42.24
N LYS A 12 -49.30 21.38 41.99
CA LYS A 12 -50.62 20.72 41.83
C LYS A 12 -51.38 21.00 40.51
N VAL A 13 -51.43 19.95 39.68
CA VAL A 13 -52.57 19.35 38.95
C VAL A 13 -53.75 20.26 38.56
N LEU A 14 -54.06 20.29 37.26
CA LEU A 14 -55.41 20.53 36.76
C LEU A 14 -55.74 19.56 35.61
N THR A 15 -56.66 18.64 35.90
CA THR A 15 -57.41 17.85 34.93
C THR A 15 -58.64 18.64 34.50
N VAL A 16 -58.92 18.74 33.20
CA VAL A 16 -60.28 19.02 32.70
C VAL A 16 -60.61 18.04 31.58
N ALA A 17 -61.77 17.42 31.74
CA ALA A 17 -62.35 16.38 30.91
C ALA A 17 -62.91 16.91 29.58
N GLY A 18 -63.16 15.98 28.65
CA GLY A 18 -63.44 16.25 27.25
C GLY A 18 -64.84 16.73 26.89
N PHE A 19 -65.02 16.97 25.59
CA PHE A 19 -66.31 17.00 24.92
C PHE A 19 -66.15 16.57 23.46
N ALA A 20 -67.13 15.81 22.99
CA ALA A 20 -67.15 15.12 21.71
C ALA A 20 -67.87 15.92 20.58
N MET A 21 -67.44 15.61 19.36
CA MET A 21 -68.13 15.62 18.04
C MET A 21 -68.73 16.91 17.45
N GLY A 22 -68.38 17.18 16.18
CA GLY A 22 -69.30 17.78 15.22
C GLY A 22 -68.73 18.60 14.05
N VAL A 23 -68.27 17.91 12.98
CA VAL A 23 -68.53 18.16 11.54
C VAL A 23 -68.33 19.57 10.89
N ALA A 24 -67.52 19.55 9.82
CA ALA A 24 -67.55 20.30 8.54
C ALA A 24 -66.68 21.56 8.32
N ALA A 25 -65.70 21.34 7.43
CA ALA A 25 -65.40 22.06 6.17
C ALA A 25 -64.60 23.38 6.17
N GLY A 26 -63.42 23.32 5.52
CA GLY A 26 -62.93 24.40 4.65
C GLY A 26 -61.41 24.55 4.46
N CYS A 27 -60.85 23.79 3.50
CA CYS A 27 -59.68 23.98 2.58
C CYS A 27 -58.38 24.67 3.07
N ALA A 28 -57.16 24.23 2.72
CA ALA A 28 -56.62 23.85 1.40
C ALA A 28 -55.44 22.86 1.55
N GLN A 29 -55.47 21.68 0.91
CA GLN A 29 -54.81 21.30 -0.36
C GLN A 29 -53.28 21.29 -0.33
N GLY A 30 -52.69 20.12 -0.06
CA GLY A 30 -51.45 19.66 -0.71
C GLY A 30 -51.85 18.61 -1.73
N GLN A 31 -51.49 18.81 -2.99
CA GLN A 31 -51.88 17.98 -4.12
C GLN A 31 -50.96 16.76 -4.20
N ASP A 32 -51.56 15.58 -4.18
CA ASP A 32 -51.02 14.39 -4.84
C ASP A 32 -51.04 14.65 -6.36
N GLY A 33 -49.88 14.54 -7.01
CA GLY A 33 -49.70 14.55 -8.46
C GLY A 33 -48.44 13.76 -8.80
N GLY A 34 -48.59 12.61 -9.45
CA GLY A 34 -47.52 11.65 -9.65
C GLY A 34 -46.59 11.90 -10.84
N GLY A 35 -45.33 11.52 -10.64
CA GLY A 35 -44.53 10.71 -11.57
C GLY A 35 -44.21 9.38 -10.86
N GLU A 36 -44.29 8.24 -11.55
CA GLU A 36 -44.33 6.90 -10.95
C GLU A 36 -42.98 6.35 -10.41
N ASP A 37 -41.88 7.14 -10.36
CA ASP A 37 -40.56 6.65 -9.91
C ASP A 37 -39.86 7.53 -8.86
N CYS A 38 -40.55 8.46 -8.19
CA CYS A 38 -39.94 9.27 -7.13
C CYS A 38 -40.18 8.67 -5.74
N PRO A 39 -39.17 8.11 -5.05
CA PRO A 39 -39.35 7.58 -3.70
C PRO A 39 -39.70 8.71 -2.73
N SER A 40 -40.52 8.39 -1.73
CA SER A 40 -40.79 9.33 -0.62
C SER A 40 -39.50 9.63 0.15
N ASP A 41 -39.36 10.79 0.81
CA ASP A 41 -38.13 11.11 1.56
C ASP A 41 -37.76 10.06 2.61
N ALA A 42 -38.78 9.41 3.20
CA ALA A 42 -38.57 8.31 4.14
C ALA A 42 -38.03 7.04 3.46
N GLU A 43 -38.52 6.73 2.28
CA GLU A 43 -38.07 5.59 1.47
C GLU A 43 -36.67 5.84 0.90
N PHE A 44 -36.42 7.05 0.37
CA PHE A 44 -35.10 7.48 -0.07
C PHE A 44 -34.09 7.42 1.07
N PHE A 45 -34.41 8.04 2.22
CA PHE A 45 -33.52 7.98 3.38
C PHE A 45 -33.26 6.55 3.83
N GLU A 46 -34.28 5.70 3.91
CA GLU A 46 -34.10 4.33 4.39
C GLU A 46 -33.24 3.49 3.42
N GLU A 47 -33.51 3.55 2.11
CA GLU A 47 -32.86 2.70 1.11
C GLU A 47 -31.54 3.26 0.58
N GLN A 48 -31.37 4.59 0.51
CA GLN A 48 -30.20 5.23 -0.12
C GLN A 48 -29.22 5.85 0.88
N VAL A 49 -29.65 6.16 2.11
CA VAL A 49 -28.79 6.83 3.11
C VAL A 49 -28.54 5.93 4.32
N TRP A 50 -29.62 5.45 4.95
CA TRP A 50 -29.56 4.75 6.21
C TRP A 50 -28.95 3.36 6.08
N LYS A 51 -29.54 2.50 5.24
CA LYS A 51 -29.04 1.14 5.05
C LYS A 51 -27.65 1.09 4.39
N PRO A 52 -27.34 1.90 3.35
CA PRO A 52 -26.07 1.77 2.65
C PRO A 52 -24.86 2.14 3.51
N PHE A 53 -24.92 3.28 4.22
CA PHE A 53 -23.76 3.75 4.99
C PHE A 53 -24.11 4.36 6.36
N ALA A 54 -25.16 5.17 6.50
CA ALA A 54 -25.32 5.98 7.73
C ALA A 54 -25.59 5.15 8.99
N SER A 55 -26.22 3.98 8.85
CA SER A 55 -26.46 3.03 9.95
C SER A 55 -25.19 2.36 10.50
N MET A 56 -24.08 2.46 9.77
CA MET A 56 -22.78 1.93 10.15
C MET A 56 -21.79 3.08 10.39
N THR A 57 -21.51 3.85 9.33
CA THR A 57 -20.51 4.94 9.32
C THR A 57 -20.86 6.02 10.34
N CYS A 58 -22.06 6.61 10.24
CA CYS A 58 -22.43 7.69 11.15
C CYS A 58 -22.81 7.15 12.54
N PHE A 59 -23.61 6.09 12.61
CA PHE A 59 -24.10 5.55 13.87
C PHE A 59 -22.99 5.05 14.82
N SER A 60 -21.86 4.56 14.30
CA SER A 60 -20.72 4.08 15.10
C SER A 60 -20.28 5.09 16.17
N CYS A 61 -20.24 6.37 15.81
CA CYS A 61 -19.90 7.47 16.70
C CYS A 61 -21.13 8.22 17.25
N HIS A 62 -22.17 8.38 16.42
CA HIS A 62 -23.35 9.20 16.70
C HIS A 62 -24.45 8.43 17.40
N ASN A 63 -24.16 7.81 18.54
CA ASN A 63 -25.14 7.12 19.37
C ASN A 63 -25.01 7.57 20.84
N SER A 64 -25.92 7.10 21.71
CA SER A 64 -25.97 7.54 23.11
C SER A 64 -24.73 7.20 23.94
N GLU A 65 -23.90 6.26 23.48
CA GLU A 65 -22.69 5.78 24.17
C GLU A 65 -21.41 6.09 23.38
N GLY A 66 -21.52 6.46 22.11
CA GLY A 66 -20.41 6.69 21.19
C GLY A 66 -19.66 8.01 21.41
N ALA A 67 -18.56 8.17 20.66
CA ALA A 67 -17.66 9.32 20.77
C ALA A 67 -18.36 10.67 20.50
N ALA A 68 -19.43 10.68 19.72
CA ALA A 68 -20.21 11.87 19.36
C ALA A 68 -21.54 11.99 20.13
N LYS A 69 -21.68 11.36 21.30
CA LYS A 69 -22.88 11.41 22.15
C LYS A 69 -23.32 12.82 22.56
N ASP A 70 -22.39 13.77 22.57
CA ASP A 70 -22.63 15.18 22.93
C ASP A 70 -22.93 16.07 21.70
N SER A 71 -23.01 15.48 20.50
CA SER A 71 -23.33 16.19 19.25
C SER A 71 -24.84 16.42 19.07
N ALA A 72 -25.20 17.27 18.10
CA ALA A 72 -26.60 17.45 17.69
C ALA A 72 -27.19 16.23 16.95
N MET A 73 -26.33 15.33 16.46
CA MET A 73 -26.71 14.10 15.76
C MET A 73 -26.53 12.92 16.71
N VAL A 74 -27.54 12.60 17.52
CA VAL A 74 -27.57 11.36 18.32
C VAL A 74 -28.63 10.44 17.74
N LEU A 75 -28.17 9.35 17.12
CA LEU A 75 -28.95 8.38 16.38
C LEU A 75 -29.32 7.19 17.28
N ARG A 76 -30.42 6.52 16.93
CA ARG A 76 -30.88 5.29 17.56
C ARG A 76 -30.35 4.04 16.86
N PRO A 77 -30.18 2.93 17.60
CA PRO A 77 -29.69 1.68 17.05
C PRO A 77 -30.47 1.21 15.82
N PRO A 78 -29.78 0.72 14.77
CA PRO A 78 -30.42 0.02 13.67
C PRO A 78 -31.28 -1.14 14.20
N GLY A 79 -32.49 -1.31 13.65
CA GLY A 79 -33.42 -2.37 14.05
C GLY A 79 -34.33 -2.07 15.25
N GLU A 80 -34.15 -0.96 15.98
CA GLU A 80 -35.14 -0.49 16.95
C GLU A 80 -36.41 0.00 16.21
N GLU A 81 -37.60 -0.36 16.70
CA GLU A 81 -38.88 0.03 16.10
C GLU A 81 -38.99 1.56 16.01
N GLY A 82 -39.08 2.09 14.79
CA GLY A 82 -39.14 3.52 14.52
C GLY A 82 -37.79 4.25 14.52
N ALA A 83 -36.67 3.55 14.61
CA ALA A 83 -35.33 4.14 14.57
C ALA A 83 -35.05 4.88 13.27
N ALA A 84 -35.36 4.29 12.10
CA ALA A 84 -35.11 4.93 10.79
C ALA A 84 -35.84 6.28 10.68
N ALA A 85 -37.11 6.35 11.05
CA ALA A 85 -37.89 7.58 11.04
C ALA A 85 -37.36 8.63 12.04
N TYR A 86 -36.87 8.20 13.21
CA TYR A 86 -36.23 9.09 14.18
C TYR A 86 -34.88 9.60 13.66
N ASN A 87 -34.03 8.72 13.13
CA ASN A 87 -32.71 9.03 12.61
C ASN A 87 -32.78 9.96 11.41
N MET A 88 -33.75 9.75 10.52
CA MET A 88 -34.05 10.68 9.42
C MET A 88 -34.32 12.09 9.95
N GLN A 89 -35.15 12.23 11.00
CA GLN A 89 -35.46 13.55 11.56
C GLN A 89 -34.25 14.21 12.22
N VAL A 90 -33.40 13.42 12.89
CA VAL A 90 -32.17 13.92 13.51
C VAL A 90 -31.18 14.38 12.44
N MET A 91 -30.94 13.57 11.41
CA MET A 91 -30.04 13.91 10.31
C MET A 91 -30.59 15.09 9.49
N ALA A 92 -31.89 15.15 9.21
CA ALA A 92 -32.51 16.30 8.57
C ALA A 92 -32.38 17.58 9.43
N GLY A 93 -32.35 17.45 10.76
CA GLY A 93 -32.07 18.57 11.67
C GLY A 93 -30.67 19.17 11.44
N VAL A 94 -29.66 18.31 11.31
CA VAL A 94 -28.27 18.74 11.04
C VAL A 94 -28.07 19.17 9.60
N ALA A 95 -28.82 18.59 8.64
CA ALA A 95 -28.80 19.01 7.24
C ALA A 95 -29.15 20.50 7.05
N ASN A 96 -29.96 21.06 7.96
CA ASN A 96 -30.36 22.47 7.95
C ASN A 96 -29.39 23.41 8.68
N GLU A 97 -28.33 22.89 9.31
CA GLU A 97 -27.24 23.69 9.85
C GLU A 97 -26.22 23.94 8.73
N GLU A 98 -25.84 25.20 8.50
CA GLU A 98 -24.96 25.57 7.37
C GLU A 98 -23.76 26.38 7.85
N VAL A 99 -22.63 26.19 7.18
CA VAL A 99 -21.43 27.04 7.26
C VAL A 99 -21.11 27.50 5.84
N ASP A 100 -21.02 28.82 5.66
CA ASP A 100 -20.79 29.47 4.36
C ASP A 100 -21.74 29.05 3.23
N GLY A 101 -22.96 28.63 3.59
CA GLY A 101 -24.02 28.22 2.65
C GLY A 101 -24.00 26.74 2.29
N THR A 102 -23.10 25.94 2.86
CA THR A 102 -23.06 24.49 2.70
C THR A 102 -23.47 23.79 3.99
N SER A 103 -24.25 22.73 3.88
CA SER A 103 -24.72 21.96 5.04
C SER A 103 -23.56 21.37 5.84
N VAL A 104 -23.64 21.48 7.17
CA VAL A 104 -22.72 20.83 8.11
C VAL A 104 -22.71 19.31 7.90
N LEU A 105 -23.84 18.74 7.48
CA LEU A 105 -23.96 17.31 7.21
C LEU A 105 -23.17 16.89 5.95
N LEU A 106 -22.81 17.82 5.06
CA LEU A 106 -21.93 17.56 3.92
C LEU A 106 -20.46 17.87 4.25
N LEU A 107 -20.23 18.97 4.98
CA LEU A 107 -18.86 19.43 5.29
C LEU A 107 -18.14 18.55 6.31
N LYS A 108 -18.83 18.08 7.35
CA LYS A 108 -18.18 17.34 8.44
C LYS A 108 -17.71 15.95 8.02
N PRO A 109 -18.54 15.10 7.38
CA PRO A 109 -18.09 13.76 7.01
C PRO A 109 -16.88 13.74 6.08
N ILE A 110 -16.61 14.80 5.32
CA ILE A 110 -15.43 14.88 4.44
C ILE A 110 -14.24 15.62 5.08
N GLY A 111 -14.36 16.03 6.35
CA GLY A 111 -13.33 16.79 7.06
C GLY A 111 -13.20 18.28 6.67
N ALA A 112 -14.03 18.79 5.74
CA ALA A 112 -13.96 20.15 5.21
C ALA A 112 -14.60 21.23 6.11
N HIS A 113 -15.30 20.83 7.17
CA HIS A 113 -15.83 21.79 8.14
C HIS A 113 -14.68 22.52 8.88
N PRO A 114 -14.78 23.84 9.20
CA PRO A 114 -13.69 24.57 9.86
C PRO A 114 -13.22 24.00 11.21
N ASP A 115 -14.15 23.42 11.97
CA ASP A 115 -13.85 22.70 13.23
C ASP A 115 -13.43 21.23 13.01
N GLY A 116 -13.29 20.80 11.75
CA GLY A 116 -13.12 19.41 11.35
C GLY A 116 -14.28 18.50 11.76
N HIS A 117 -14.01 17.21 11.74
CA HIS A 117 -14.88 16.17 12.29
C HIS A 117 -14.07 15.27 13.22
N GLY A 118 -14.57 15.04 14.44
CA GLY A 118 -13.80 14.34 15.48
C GLY A 118 -13.45 12.89 15.15
N GLY A 119 -14.12 12.28 14.18
CA GLY A 119 -13.78 10.96 13.64
C GLY A 119 -12.86 10.98 12.42
N GLY A 120 -12.38 12.16 11.99
CA GLY A 120 -11.68 12.32 10.71
C GLY A 120 -12.65 12.29 9.51
N THR A 121 -12.09 12.07 8.31
CA THR A 121 -12.84 11.87 7.07
C THR A 121 -13.56 10.52 7.11
N GLN A 122 -14.87 10.53 6.86
CA GLN A 122 -15.78 9.39 6.94
C GLN A 122 -16.50 9.10 5.62
N LEU A 123 -16.57 10.09 4.73
CA LEU A 123 -17.07 9.96 3.37
C LEU A 123 -16.12 10.69 2.42
N THR A 124 -16.11 10.28 1.16
CA THR A 124 -15.30 10.89 0.11
C THR A 124 -16.22 11.52 -0.93
N PRO A 125 -16.01 12.79 -1.33
CA PRO A 125 -16.75 13.41 -2.43
C PRO A 125 -16.72 12.57 -3.72
N GLY A 126 -17.81 12.60 -4.50
CA GLY A 126 -17.91 11.84 -5.75
C GLY A 126 -18.26 10.35 -5.60
N THR A 127 -18.29 9.82 -4.37
CA THR A 127 -18.76 8.44 -4.12
C THR A 127 -20.29 8.34 -4.12
N PRO A 128 -20.88 7.15 -4.42
CA PRO A 128 -22.33 6.95 -4.34
C PRO A 128 -22.95 7.31 -2.99
N ASP A 129 -22.24 7.01 -1.89
CA ASP A 129 -22.69 7.32 -0.53
C ASP A 129 -22.74 8.83 -0.27
N TYR A 130 -21.75 9.57 -0.76
CA TYR A 130 -21.73 11.03 -0.63
C TYR A 130 -22.81 11.69 -1.51
N ALA A 131 -23.00 11.22 -2.75
CA ALA A 131 -24.06 11.69 -3.63
C ALA A 131 -25.46 11.45 -3.03
N ALA A 132 -25.68 10.29 -2.40
CA ALA A 132 -26.92 10.01 -1.68
C ALA A 132 -27.13 10.96 -0.47
N LEU A 133 -26.05 11.37 0.20
CA LEU A 133 -26.10 12.35 1.28
C LEU A 133 -26.39 13.77 0.78
N GLU A 134 -25.85 14.16 -0.37
CA GLU A 134 -26.14 15.42 -1.05
C GLU A 134 -27.62 15.52 -1.44
N GLU A 135 -28.16 14.48 -2.07
CA GLU A 135 -29.58 14.42 -2.40
C GLU A 135 -30.43 14.45 -1.12
N PHE A 136 -30.04 13.73 -0.06
CA PHE A 136 -30.75 13.78 1.22
C PHE A 136 -30.78 15.19 1.82
N VAL A 137 -29.66 15.92 1.76
CA VAL A 137 -29.58 17.31 2.22
C VAL A 137 -30.49 18.20 1.37
N ALA A 138 -30.47 18.06 0.04
CA ALA A 138 -31.35 18.80 -0.85
C ALA A 138 -32.84 18.51 -0.55
N ARG A 139 -33.20 17.25 -0.29
CA ARG A 139 -34.55 16.85 0.13
C ARG A 139 -34.92 17.46 1.49
N ALA A 140 -34.02 17.40 2.47
CA ALA A 140 -34.23 17.94 3.82
C ALA A 140 -34.38 19.47 3.84
N GLN A 141 -33.71 20.17 2.93
CA GLN A 141 -33.79 21.62 2.75
C GLN A 141 -34.95 22.05 1.82
N GLY A 142 -35.60 21.10 1.15
CA GLY A 142 -36.69 21.34 0.21
C GLY A 142 -36.24 21.96 -1.12
N THR A 143 -34.97 21.76 -1.49
CA THR A 143 -34.36 22.23 -2.74
C THR A 143 -34.31 21.15 -3.82
N PHE A 144 -34.60 19.89 -3.47
CA PHE A 144 -34.68 18.78 -4.42
C PHE A 144 -35.94 18.85 -5.31
N ASP A 145 -35.77 18.75 -6.63
CA ASP A 145 -36.84 18.71 -7.63
C ASP A 145 -36.76 17.44 -8.48
N CYS A 146 -37.68 16.50 -8.19
CA CYS A 146 -37.70 15.18 -8.80
C CYS A 146 -37.95 15.20 -10.33
N GLU A 147 -38.48 16.30 -10.89
CA GLU A 147 -38.69 16.44 -12.34
C GLU A 147 -37.45 16.97 -13.10
N GLN A 148 -36.44 17.51 -12.40
CA GLN A 148 -35.19 18.00 -13.01
C GLN A 148 -34.01 17.03 -12.86
N ASP A 149 -33.91 16.30 -11.75
CA ASP A 149 -32.75 15.43 -11.47
C ASP A 149 -32.83 14.02 -12.06
N SER A 150 -33.94 13.64 -12.71
CA SER A 150 -34.01 12.39 -13.49
C SER A 150 -33.31 12.48 -14.87
N GLY A 151 -32.55 13.55 -15.12
CA GLY A 151 -31.82 13.76 -16.37
C GLY A 151 -30.79 14.88 -16.34
N SER A 152 -30.05 15.03 -15.24
CA SER A 152 -28.94 15.99 -15.14
C SER A 152 -27.67 15.22 -14.75
N ASP A 153 -26.75 15.14 -15.71
CA ASP A 153 -25.34 14.88 -15.45
C ASP A 153 -24.87 15.92 -14.42
N GLY A 154 -24.35 15.44 -13.29
CA GLY A 154 -23.89 16.30 -12.21
C GLY A 154 -22.79 17.24 -12.69
N GLU A 155 -23.12 18.53 -12.74
CA GLU A 155 -22.12 19.59 -12.85
C GLU A 155 -21.97 20.30 -11.49
N GLU A 156 -20.70 20.48 -11.11
CA GLU A 156 -20.15 21.12 -9.90
C GLU A 156 -19.86 20.23 -8.68
N GLY A 157 -19.30 19.04 -8.92
CA GLY A 157 -18.03 18.65 -8.27
C GLY A 157 -16.87 19.10 -9.18
N GLY A 158 -15.69 19.39 -8.63
CA GLY A 158 -14.55 19.89 -9.42
C GLY A 158 -14.34 19.09 -10.71
N GLU A 159 -14.05 19.78 -11.82
CA GLU A 159 -13.83 19.15 -13.14
C GLU A 159 -12.97 17.89 -12.96
N VAL A 160 -13.58 16.71 -13.07
CA VAL A 160 -12.84 15.50 -13.45
C VAL A 160 -12.31 15.87 -14.82
N ALA A 161 -11.01 16.11 -14.92
CA ALA A 161 -10.40 16.50 -16.17
C ALA A 161 -10.71 15.39 -17.17
N SER A 162 -11.59 15.67 -18.13
CA SER A 162 -11.96 14.67 -19.14
C SER A 162 -10.67 14.22 -19.84
N CYS A 163 -10.40 12.92 -19.89
CA CYS A 163 -9.25 12.35 -20.58
C CYS A 163 -9.37 12.43 -22.13
N GLU A 164 -10.16 13.40 -22.63
CA GLU A 164 -10.41 13.65 -24.04
C GLU A 164 -9.37 14.59 -24.67
N ASP A 165 -8.54 15.24 -23.86
CA ASP A 165 -7.52 16.19 -24.32
C ASP A 165 -6.24 15.48 -24.81
N ALA A 166 -5.61 16.01 -25.87
CA ALA A 166 -4.45 15.37 -26.51
C ALA A 166 -3.20 15.17 -25.62
N ASN A 167 -3.18 15.75 -24.42
CA ASN A 167 -2.12 15.62 -23.43
C ASN A 167 -2.57 14.96 -22.13
N SER A 168 -3.86 14.64 -21.94
CA SER A 168 -4.38 14.08 -20.69
C SER A 168 -3.62 12.82 -20.27
N ASP A 169 -3.23 12.00 -21.24
CA ASP A 169 -2.54 10.73 -21.03
C ASP A 169 -1.01 10.90 -20.85
N ILE A 170 -0.57 12.01 -20.25
CA ILE A 170 0.83 12.32 -19.98
C ILE A 170 0.96 12.85 -18.54
N GLY A 171 1.57 12.06 -17.65
CA GLY A 171 1.89 12.49 -16.29
C GLY A 171 3.02 13.53 -16.16
N GLY A 172 3.20 14.01 -14.92
CA GLY A 172 4.21 14.99 -14.52
C GLY A 172 5.64 14.50 -14.50
N ARG A 173 6.56 15.46 -14.54
CA ARG A 173 8.01 15.22 -14.41
C ARG A 173 8.34 14.73 -13.01
N GLY A 174 9.35 13.88 -12.89
CA GLY A 174 9.77 13.36 -11.58
C GLY A 174 11.24 12.95 -11.52
N ILE A 175 11.68 12.66 -10.30
CA ILE A 175 12.89 11.90 -10.03
C ILE A 175 12.52 10.71 -9.15
N ARG A 176 13.15 9.57 -9.40
CA ARG A 176 12.76 8.29 -8.80
C ARG A 176 13.98 7.66 -8.17
N ARG A 177 14.01 7.52 -6.85
CA ARG A 177 15.08 6.77 -6.18
C ARG A 177 15.00 5.32 -6.65
N LEU A 178 16.14 4.70 -6.90
CA LEU A 178 16.19 3.25 -7.11
C LEU A 178 15.62 2.56 -5.87
N SER A 179 14.59 1.73 -6.07
CA SER A 179 14.17 0.78 -5.03
C SER A 179 15.31 -0.18 -4.71
N HIS A 180 15.25 -0.87 -3.56
CA HIS A 180 16.34 -1.76 -3.14
C HIS A 180 16.66 -2.86 -4.17
N LEU A 181 15.64 -3.46 -4.79
CA LEU A 181 15.89 -4.45 -5.85
C LEU A 181 16.56 -3.82 -7.08
N GLU A 182 16.13 -2.62 -7.49
CA GLU A 182 16.73 -1.90 -8.61
C GLU A 182 18.18 -1.49 -8.31
N TYR A 183 18.47 -1.08 -7.08
CA TYR A 183 19.82 -0.78 -6.61
C TYR A 183 20.70 -2.03 -6.74
N ASP A 184 20.29 -3.15 -6.16
CA ASP A 184 21.05 -4.42 -6.15
C ASP A 184 21.28 -4.96 -7.57
N ASN A 185 20.26 -4.92 -8.43
CA ASN A 185 20.41 -5.29 -9.84
C ASN A 185 21.37 -4.35 -10.58
N THR A 186 21.29 -3.05 -10.32
CA THR A 186 22.17 -2.06 -10.95
C THR A 186 23.62 -2.25 -10.52
N VAL A 187 23.90 -2.49 -9.24
CA VAL A 187 25.27 -2.74 -8.78
C VAL A 187 25.79 -4.07 -9.31
N ARG A 188 24.95 -5.13 -9.37
CA ARG A 188 25.30 -6.40 -10.03
C ARG A 188 25.84 -6.18 -11.44
N ASP A 189 25.12 -5.41 -12.27
CA ASP A 189 25.51 -5.19 -13.67
C ASP A 189 26.62 -4.13 -13.84
N LEU A 190 26.66 -3.13 -12.96
CA LEU A 190 27.65 -2.06 -13.01
C LEU A 190 29.04 -2.55 -12.62
N VAL A 191 29.12 -3.33 -11.53
CA VAL A 191 30.39 -3.80 -10.95
C VAL A 191 30.62 -5.31 -11.10
N ALA A 192 29.78 -6.03 -11.87
CA ALA A 192 29.96 -7.44 -12.21
C ALA A 192 30.13 -8.38 -10.97
N VAL A 193 29.28 -8.19 -9.97
CA VAL A 193 29.30 -8.93 -8.69
C VAL A 193 28.09 -9.85 -8.56
N ASP A 194 28.23 -10.94 -7.82
CA ASP A 194 27.13 -11.86 -7.47
C ASP A 194 27.12 -12.14 -5.95
N GLY A 195 26.06 -12.79 -5.46
CA GLY A 195 25.90 -13.16 -4.04
C GLY A 195 25.76 -11.96 -3.11
N ASP A 196 26.27 -12.07 -1.87
CA ASP A 196 26.14 -11.06 -0.82
C ASP A 196 26.61 -9.66 -1.26
N LEU A 197 27.65 -9.59 -2.10
CA LEU A 197 28.17 -8.32 -2.61
C LEU A 197 27.22 -7.64 -3.61
N ALA A 198 26.37 -8.41 -4.27
CA ALA A 198 25.30 -7.91 -5.14
C ALA A 198 24.00 -7.60 -4.37
N ALA A 199 23.84 -8.14 -3.17
CA ALA A 199 22.64 -8.04 -2.33
C ALA A 199 22.87 -7.07 -1.15
N GLN A 200 23.40 -5.89 -1.45
CA GLN A 200 23.74 -4.92 -0.41
C GLN A 200 22.48 -4.38 0.29
N ALA A 201 21.38 -4.26 -0.45
CA ALA A 201 20.16 -3.67 0.06
C ALA A 201 19.40 -4.55 1.06
N GLU A 202 19.76 -5.83 1.22
CA GLU A 202 19.26 -6.67 2.32
C GLU A 202 19.59 -6.09 3.71
N GLY A 203 20.67 -5.31 3.81
CA GLY A 203 21.07 -4.62 5.04
C GLY A 203 20.49 -3.21 5.18
N PHE A 204 19.69 -2.73 4.23
CA PHE A 204 19.13 -1.38 4.26
C PHE A 204 17.85 -1.32 5.10
N ALA A 205 17.51 -0.12 5.59
CA ALA A 205 16.18 0.11 6.14
C ALA A 205 15.14 -0.14 5.04
N SER A 206 14.07 -0.89 5.31
CA SER A 206 13.10 -1.32 4.30
C SER A 206 12.48 -0.16 3.51
N ASP A 207 12.13 -0.46 2.26
CA ASP A 207 11.34 0.46 1.43
C ASP A 207 9.91 0.57 1.94
N ASN A 208 9.35 1.78 1.83
CA ASN A 208 7.94 2.01 2.12
C ASN A 208 7.08 1.23 1.12
N VAL A 209 5.99 0.65 1.62
CA VAL A 209 5.04 -0.13 0.82
C VAL A 209 3.79 0.72 0.61
N ILE A 210 3.52 1.10 -0.64
CA ILE A 210 2.32 1.83 -1.05
C ILE A 210 1.54 0.93 -2.00
N ASN A 211 0.26 0.68 -1.71
CA ASN A 211 -0.59 -0.25 -2.46
C ASN A 211 0.09 -1.60 -2.74
N GLY A 212 0.88 -2.12 -1.79
CA GLY A 212 1.59 -3.40 -1.92
C GLY A 212 2.94 -3.34 -2.62
N PHE A 213 3.30 -2.21 -3.23
CA PHE A 213 4.52 -2.08 -4.01
C PHE A 213 5.59 -1.28 -3.28
N THR A 214 6.86 -1.65 -3.49
CA THR A 214 8.03 -1.05 -2.82
C THR A 214 8.77 -0.01 -3.67
N ASN A 215 8.21 0.40 -4.80
CA ASN A 215 8.86 1.27 -5.78
C ASN A 215 8.16 2.62 -6.00
N ASN A 216 7.25 3.02 -5.09
CA ASN A 216 6.54 4.29 -5.19
C ASN A 216 7.50 5.49 -4.97
N ALA A 217 7.70 6.29 -6.02
CA ALA A 217 8.70 7.35 -6.08
C ALA A 217 8.55 8.42 -5.00
N ASP A 218 7.31 8.76 -4.62
CA ASP A 218 7.02 9.82 -3.65
C ASP A 218 7.30 9.37 -2.22
N SER A 219 7.11 8.08 -1.93
CA SER A 219 7.42 7.49 -0.62
C SER A 219 8.90 7.13 -0.44
N LEU A 220 9.66 6.97 -1.52
CA LEU A 220 11.06 6.53 -1.49
C LEU A 220 12.03 7.69 -1.24
N THR A 221 12.17 8.05 0.04
CA THR A 221 13.08 9.11 0.51
C THR A 221 14.40 8.57 1.08
N VAL A 222 15.45 9.39 1.07
CA VAL A 222 16.75 9.03 1.67
C VAL A 222 16.86 9.64 3.06
N SER A 223 16.65 8.81 4.08
CA SER A 223 16.87 9.17 5.49
C SER A 223 18.37 9.22 5.82
N GLY A 224 18.73 9.81 6.98
CA GLY A 224 20.11 9.82 7.47
C GLY A 224 20.69 8.41 7.67
N LEU A 225 19.86 7.46 8.13
CA LEU A 225 20.24 6.04 8.26
C LEU A 225 20.53 5.42 6.88
N LEU A 226 19.62 5.61 5.93
CA LEU A 226 19.76 5.04 4.60
C LEU A 226 20.96 5.65 3.85
N ALA A 227 21.24 6.94 4.05
CA ALA A 227 22.45 7.57 3.52
C ALA A 227 23.74 6.91 4.06
N ASP A 228 23.78 6.57 5.36
CA ASP A 228 24.93 5.85 5.93
C ASP A 228 25.04 4.41 5.40
N GLN A 229 23.92 3.72 5.21
CA GLN A 229 23.89 2.39 4.61
C GLN A 229 24.37 2.40 3.16
N TYR A 230 23.97 3.39 2.36
CA TYR A 230 24.51 3.59 1.01
C TYR A 230 26.01 3.88 1.02
N ARG A 231 26.51 4.63 2.00
CA ARG A 231 27.95 4.86 2.18
C ARG A 231 28.70 3.56 2.42
N VAL A 232 28.23 2.71 3.35
CA VAL A 232 28.84 1.41 3.64
C VAL A 232 28.85 0.51 2.41
N ALA A 233 27.73 0.41 1.69
CA ALA A 233 27.64 -0.37 0.46
C ALA A 233 28.59 0.18 -0.63
N ALA A 234 28.62 1.50 -0.82
CA ALA A 234 29.50 2.15 -1.80
C ALA A 234 30.99 1.91 -1.51
N GLU A 235 31.40 1.92 -0.24
CA GLU A 235 32.77 1.60 0.18
C GLU A 235 33.13 0.13 -0.12
N ALA A 236 32.21 -0.82 0.16
CA ALA A 236 32.41 -2.24 -0.12
C ALA A 236 32.51 -2.52 -1.63
N LEU A 237 31.66 -1.91 -2.44
CA LEU A 237 31.68 -2.02 -3.90
C LEU A 237 32.94 -1.37 -4.49
N ALA A 238 33.39 -0.24 -3.93
CA ALA A 238 34.64 0.40 -4.33
C ALA A 238 35.86 -0.48 -4.02
N ASP A 239 35.90 -1.11 -2.85
CA ASP A 239 36.95 -2.08 -2.47
C ASP A 239 37.00 -3.26 -3.44
N HIS A 240 35.84 -3.73 -3.93
CA HIS A 240 35.77 -4.76 -4.95
C HIS A 240 36.43 -4.32 -6.27
N ILE A 241 36.11 -3.12 -6.76
CA ILE A 241 36.72 -2.58 -8.00
C ILE A 241 38.24 -2.44 -7.85
N VAL A 242 38.70 -1.91 -6.71
CA VAL A 242 40.13 -1.73 -6.42
C VAL A 242 40.86 -3.08 -6.33
N THR A 243 40.23 -4.10 -5.77
CA THR A 243 40.82 -5.45 -5.71
C THR A 243 40.92 -6.11 -7.09
N ASN A 244 40.01 -5.76 -8.01
CA ASN A 244 39.87 -6.38 -9.33
C ASN A 244 40.15 -5.39 -10.48
N GLN A 245 41.06 -4.43 -10.28
CA GLN A 245 41.37 -3.34 -11.24
C GLN A 245 41.56 -3.78 -12.69
N GLY A 246 42.12 -4.98 -12.91
CA GLY A 246 42.36 -5.53 -14.25
C GLY A 246 41.10 -5.74 -15.09
N ASP A 247 39.95 -5.92 -14.43
CA ASP A 247 38.66 -6.13 -15.09
C ASP A 247 37.92 -4.81 -15.37
N PHE A 248 38.27 -3.72 -14.68
CA PHE A 248 37.52 -2.46 -14.70
C PHE A 248 38.24 -1.28 -15.35
N LEU A 249 39.54 -1.07 -15.11
CA LEU A 249 40.20 0.21 -15.43
C LEU A 249 40.36 0.45 -16.94
N GLY A 250 40.64 -0.60 -17.72
CA GLY A 250 40.94 -0.47 -19.15
C GLY A 250 42.24 0.31 -19.48
N CYS A 251 43.02 0.69 -18.46
CA CYS A 251 44.29 1.41 -18.53
C CYS A 251 45.29 0.85 -17.51
N ASP A 252 46.57 1.24 -17.61
CA ASP A 252 47.59 0.85 -16.64
C ASP A 252 47.56 1.83 -15.44
N PRO A 253 47.42 1.36 -14.19
CA PRO A 253 47.46 2.23 -12.99
C PRO A 253 48.72 3.12 -12.92
N ILE A 254 49.81 2.74 -13.58
CA ILE A 254 51.02 3.56 -13.65
C ILE A 254 50.80 4.91 -14.38
N ASP A 255 49.76 5.02 -15.19
CA ASP A 255 49.37 6.25 -15.87
C ASP A 255 48.66 7.24 -14.91
N GLY A 256 48.41 6.83 -13.65
CA GLY A 256 47.96 7.70 -12.57
C GLY A 256 46.65 8.41 -12.87
N GLU A 257 46.61 9.73 -12.66
CA GLU A 257 45.41 10.57 -12.86
C GLU A 257 44.76 10.39 -14.25
N ALA A 258 45.56 10.18 -15.31
CA ALA A 258 45.02 9.97 -16.65
C ALA A 258 44.23 8.64 -16.77
N CYS A 259 44.66 7.61 -16.05
CA CYS A 259 43.92 6.35 -15.96
C CYS A 259 42.65 6.52 -15.11
N ALA A 260 42.74 7.20 -13.97
CA ALA A 260 41.60 7.50 -13.12
C ALA A 260 40.52 8.32 -13.86
N GLU A 261 40.90 9.34 -14.65
CA GLU A 261 39.97 10.13 -15.47
C GLU A 261 39.26 9.27 -16.51
N SER A 262 40.02 8.46 -17.25
CA SER A 262 39.46 7.58 -18.28
C SER A 262 38.48 6.57 -17.68
N PHE A 263 38.86 5.95 -16.55
CA PHE A 263 38.01 5.04 -15.81
C PHE A 263 36.75 5.74 -15.30
N MET A 264 36.88 6.88 -14.61
CA MET A 264 35.75 7.60 -14.03
C MET A 264 34.75 8.01 -15.11
N ARG A 265 35.21 8.44 -16.29
CA ARG A 265 34.33 8.77 -17.40
C ARG A 265 33.54 7.56 -17.89
N ALA A 266 34.20 6.42 -18.09
CA ALA A 266 33.54 5.19 -18.52
C ALA A 266 32.56 4.66 -17.46
N PHE A 267 32.97 4.67 -16.19
CA PHE A 267 32.16 4.22 -15.07
C PHE A 267 30.93 5.12 -14.86
N ALA A 268 31.11 6.44 -14.86
CA ALA A 268 30.04 7.39 -14.58
C ALA A 268 28.95 7.40 -15.66
N VAL A 269 29.28 7.17 -16.93
CA VAL A 269 28.27 7.07 -18.00
C VAL A 269 27.29 5.93 -17.72
N ARG A 270 27.80 4.79 -17.28
CA ARG A 270 27.00 3.62 -16.89
C ARG A 270 26.26 3.85 -15.58
N ALA A 271 26.98 4.32 -14.55
CA ALA A 271 26.44 4.56 -13.22
C ALA A 271 25.34 5.63 -13.20
N PHE A 272 25.47 6.69 -14.00
CA PHE A 272 24.49 7.77 -14.07
C PHE A 272 23.51 7.61 -15.25
N ARG A 273 23.71 6.58 -16.09
CA ARG A 273 22.86 6.23 -17.24
C ARG A 273 22.73 7.34 -18.28
N ARG A 274 23.72 8.25 -18.32
CA ARG A 274 23.74 9.40 -19.22
C ARG A 274 25.16 9.89 -19.48
N PRO A 275 25.39 10.72 -20.52
CA PRO A 275 26.64 11.39 -20.74
C PRO A 275 27.03 12.25 -19.53
N VAL A 276 28.31 12.21 -19.19
CA VAL A 276 28.88 13.03 -18.12
C VAL A 276 29.65 14.21 -18.68
N THR A 277 29.50 15.35 -18.02
CA THR A 277 30.20 16.59 -18.36
C THR A 277 31.63 16.58 -17.81
N ASP A 278 32.50 17.40 -18.40
CA ASP A 278 33.88 17.56 -17.91
C ASP A 278 33.91 18.12 -16.48
N GLU A 279 32.93 18.95 -16.10
CA GLU A 279 32.79 19.47 -14.74
C GLU A 279 32.43 18.37 -13.74
N GLU A 280 31.56 17.44 -14.12
CA GLU A 280 31.24 16.28 -13.28
C GLU A 280 32.46 15.41 -13.04
N VAL A 281 33.19 15.04 -14.09
CA VAL A 281 34.41 14.24 -13.97
C VAL A 281 35.48 14.97 -13.15
N ALA A 282 35.66 16.27 -13.36
CA ALA A 282 36.63 17.07 -12.62
C ALA A 282 36.35 17.11 -11.09
N ARG A 283 35.08 17.06 -10.67
CA ARG A 283 34.73 17.00 -9.23
C ARG A 283 35.19 15.70 -8.58
N TYR A 284 34.97 14.57 -9.25
CA TYR A 284 35.43 13.26 -8.77
C TYR A 284 36.96 13.15 -8.79
N LEU A 285 37.60 13.68 -9.84
CA LEU A 285 39.06 13.74 -9.91
C LEU A 285 39.68 14.61 -8.82
N ALA A 286 39.04 15.72 -8.45
CA ALA A 286 39.52 16.57 -7.36
C ALA A 286 39.57 15.79 -6.02
N LEU A 287 38.58 14.93 -5.75
CA LEU A 287 38.60 14.03 -4.60
C LEU A 287 39.73 12.99 -4.73
N TYR A 288 39.82 12.33 -5.88
CA TYR A 288 40.89 11.37 -6.18
C TYR A 288 42.28 11.97 -5.93
N THR A 289 42.59 13.15 -6.46
CA THR A 289 43.92 13.77 -6.36
C THR A 289 44.30 14.10 -4.92
N VAL A 290 43.33 14.48 -4.08
CA VAL A 290 43.59 14.77 -2.65
C VAL A 290 43.97 13.50 -1.92
N VAL A 291 43.23 12.41 -2.12
CA VAL A 291 43.48 11.13 -1.44
C VAL A 291 44.73 10.45 -2.01
N GLU A 292 44.91 10.44 -3.33
CA GLU A 292 46.06 9.81 -3.98
C GLU A 292 47.39 10.38 -3.50
N ALA A 293 47.45 11.70 -3.26
CA ALA A 293 48.64 12.36 -2.77
C ALA A 293 49.08 11.89 -1.37
N GLU A 294 48.15 11.38 -0.56
CA GLU A 294 48.40 10.88 0.80
C GLU A 294 48.52 9.36 0.85
N ASP A 295 47.58 8.64 0.22
CA ASP A 295 47.37 7.20 0.40
C ASP A 295 47.58 6.38 -0.88
N GLY A 296 47.84 7.02 -2.01
CA GLY A 296 48.16 6.38 -3.29
C GLY A 296 46.95 6.07 -4.18
N PHE A 297 47.25 5.53 -5.37
CA PHE A 297 46.29 5.35 -6.47
C PHE A 297 45.04 4.57 -6.06
N ASP A 298 45.22 3.45 -5.34
CA ASP A 298 44.14 2.53 -4.97
C ASP A 298 43.11 3.20 -4.04
N GLU A 299 43.57 3.94 -3.03
CA GLU A 299 42.68 4.69 -2.13
C GLU A 299 42.03 5.88 -2.85
N GLY A 300 42.79 6.59 -3.70
CA GLY A 300 42.21 7.63 -4.55
C GLY A 300 41.06 7.10 -5.40
N LEU A 301 41.25 5.93 -6.02
CA LEU A 301 40.23 5.25 -6.82
C LEU A 301 39.03 4.82 -5.97
N LYS A 302 39.28 4.24 -4.80
CA LYS A 302 38.24 3.79 -3.86
C LYS A 302 37.27 4.93 -3.53
N TRP A 303 37.79 6.05 -3.02
CA TRP A 303 36.96 7.16 -2.56
C TRP A 303 36.28 7.89 -3.73
N MET A 304 36.90 7.89 -4.90
CA MET A 304 36.28 8.40 -6.13
C MET A 304 35.05 7.58 -6.54
N VAL A 305 35.16 6.24 -6.55
CA VAL A 305 34.04 5.33 -6.85
C VAL A 305 32.96 5.43 -5.77
N ALA A 306 33.35 5.38 -4.49
CA ALA A 306 32.41 5.44 -3.38
C ALA A 306 31.58 6.74 -3.42
N ALA A 307 32.20 7.87 -3.77
CA ALA A 307 31.51 9.14 -3.96
C ALA A 307 30.55 9.14 -5.16
N ALA A 308 30.89 8.43 -6.25
CA ALA A 308 30.01 8.31 -7.41
C ALA A 308 28.77 7.48 -7.09
N LEU A 309 28.92 6.36 -6.37
CA LEU A 309 27.82 5.47 -5.95
C LEU A 309 26.91 6.07 -4.87
N GLN A 310 27.32 7.15 -4.20
CA GLN A 310 26.47 7.91 -3.27
C GLN A 310 25.83 9.14 -3.94
N SER A 311 26.13 9.40 -5.22
CA SER A 311 25.59 10.56 -5.92
C SER A 311 24.09 10.42 -6.16
N PRO A 312 23.32 11.53 -6.09
CA PRO A 312 21.95 11.52 -6.59
C PRO A 312 21.85 11.06 -8.05
N ASN A 313 22.88 11.29 -8.88
CA ASN A 313 22.91 10.80 -10.26
C ASN A 313 22.96 9.26 -10.35
N PHE A 314 23.44 8.58 -9.32
CA PHE A 314 23.42 7.12 -9.24
C PHE A 314 22.18 6.61 -8.49
N LEU A 315 21.82 7.24 -7.37
CA LEU A 315 20.69 6.79 -6.54
C LEU A 315 19.33 7.09 -7.15
N TYR A 316 19.24 8.03 -8.09
CA TYR A 316 17.99 8.42 -8.74
C TYR A 316 18.02 8.25 -10.26
N ARG A 317 16.85 8.00 -10.82
CA ARG A 317 16.51 8.11 -12.24
C ARG A 317 15.72 9.40 -12.45
N THR A 318 15.91 10.05 -13.59
CA THR A 318 15.25 11.31 -13.91
C THR A 318 14.24 11.12 -15.04
N GLU A 319 13.10 11.77 -14.91
CA GLU A 319 12.07 11.92 -15.93
C GLU A 319 11.81 13.41 -16.16
N LEU A 320 12.90 14.19 -16.26
CA LEU A 320 12.84 15.64 -16.29
C LEU A 320 12.64 16.16 -17.71
N GLY A 321 13.21 15.48 -18.70
CA GLY A 321 13.07 15.86 -20.11
C GLY A 321 13.56 17.28 -20.44
N VAL A 322 13.30 17.66 -21.68
CA VAL A 322 13.64 18.97 -22.26
C VAL A 322 12.35 19.68 -22.63
N ASP A 323 12.24 20.96 -22.23
CA ASP A 323 11.09 21.82 -22.51
C ASP A 323 10.79 21.87 -24.03
N ALA A 324 9.56 21.49 -24.39
CA ALA A 324 9.07 21.51 -25.77
C ALA A 324 8.47 22.88 -26.17
N GLY A 325 8.28 23.80 -25.23
CA GLY A 325 7.80 25.17 -25.44
C GLY A 325 6.27 25.30 -25.49
N ASP A 326 5.53 24.25 -25.15
CA ASP A 326 4.07 24.17 -25.16
C ASP A 326 3.47 23.72 -23.81
N GLY A 327 4.26 23.75 -22.74
CA GLY A 327 3.87 23.23 -21.43
C GLY A 327 4.14 21.74 -21.26
N THR A 328 4.74 21.08 -22.25
CA THR A 328 5.21 19.70 -22.16
C THR A 328 6.74 19.60 -22.24
N TYR A 329 7.26 18.45 -21.81
CA TYR A 329 8.67 18.10 -21.82
C TYR A 329 8.86 16.80 -22.58
N THR A 330 9.87 16.73 -23.44
CA THR A 330 10.24 15.48 -24.12
C THR A 330 11.39 14.83 -23.37
N LEU A 331 11.23 13.57 -22.96
CA LEU A 331 12.31 12.82 -22.33
C LEU A 331 13.51 12.71 -23.27
N THR A 332 14.71 12.82 -22.72
CA THR A 332 15.94 12.62 -23.49
C THR A 332 16.07 11.15 -23.90
N ALA A 333 16.86 10.87 -24.93
CA ALA A 333 17.12 9.50 -25.38
C ALA A 333 17.71 8.61 -24.27
N HIS A 334 18.48 9.18 -23.34
CA HIS A 334 19.02 8.47 -22.18
C HIS A 334 17.97 8.20 -21.10
N GLU A 335 17.05 9.14 -20.84
CA GLU A 335 15.91 8.93 -19.95
C GLU A 335 14.99 7.85 -20.51
N VAL A 336 14.68 7.86 -21.80
CA VAL A 336 13.85 6.82 -22.46
C VAL A 336 14.52 5.44 -22.39
N ALA A 337 15.82 5.35 -22.64
CA ALA A 337 16.56 4.09 -22.50
C ALA A 337 16.57 3.59 -21.04
N SER A 338 16.73 4.50 -20.07
CA SER A 338 16.64 4.18 -18.65
C SER A 338 15.23 3.66 -18.30
N GLU A 339 14.17 4.39 -18.64
CA GLU A 339 12.80 3.97 -18.33
C GLU A 339 12.46 2.61 -18.94
N LEU A 340 12.87 2.35 -20.18
CA LEU A 340 12.66 1.05 -20.81
C LEU A 340 13.40 -0.09 -20.09
N SER A 341 14.66 0.15 -19.70
CA SER A 341 15.47 -0.85 -19.02
C SER A 341 14.92 -1.18 -17.63
N TYR A 342 14.56 -0.18 -16.83
CA TYR A 342 14.03 -0.41 -15.49
C TYR A 342 12.62 -1.00 -15.49
N LEU A 343 11.77 -0.58 -16.44
CA LEU A 343 10.43 -1.15 -16.62
C LEU A 343 10.48 -2.66 -16.88
N ILE A 344 11.40 -3.11 -17.75
CA ILE A 344 11.36 -4.49 -18.25
C ILE A 344 12.36 -5.40 -17.53
N VAL A 345 13.58 -4.94 -17.27
CA VAL A 345 14.67 -5.78 -16.70
C VAL A 345 15.17 -5.32 -15.33
N GLY A 346 14.67 -4.18 -14.83
CA GLY A 346 14.90 -3.73 -13.44
C GLY A 346 16.35 -3.35 -13.13
N THR A 347 17.08 -2.83 -14.12
CA THR A 347 18.51 -2.46 -14.02
C THR A 347 18.88 -1.42 -15.08
N MET A 348 20.13 -0.93 -15.04
CA MET A 348 20.68 0.03 -15.99
C MET A 348 20.60 -0.44 -17.47
N PRO A 349 20.52 0.49 -18.44
CA PRO A 349 20.50 0.14 -19.87
C PRO A 349 21.71 -0.72 -20.27
N ASP A 350 21.48 -1.73 -21.10
CA ASP A 350 22.56 -2.51 -21.69
C ASP A 350 23.28 -1.74 -22.80
N ALA A 351 24.41 -2.29 -23.29
CA ALA A 351 25.22 -1.63 -24.31
C ALA A 351 24.46 -1.34 -25.63
N GLU A 352 23.40 -2.10 -25.94
CA GLU A 352 22.58 -1.83 -27.13
C GLU A 352 21.68 -0.61 -26.90
N LEU A 353 21.00 -0.54 -25.75
CA LEU A 353 20.21 0.63 -25.37
C LEU A 353 21.08 1.88 -25.21
N GLU A 354 22.28 1.76 -24.62
CA GLU A 354 23.23 2.87 -24.51
C GLU A 354 23.59 3.44 -25.90
N ALA A 355 23.91 2.58 -26.88
CA ALA A 355 24.22 3.02 -28.24
C ALA A 355 23.02 3.65 -28.96
N LEU A 356 21.81 3.15 -28.74
CA LEU A 356 20.58 3.73 -29.28
C LEU A 356 20.23 5.07 -28.63
N ALA A 357 20.55 5.24 -27.34
CA ALA A 357 20.43 6.51 -26.66
C ALA A 357 21.42 7.55 -27.19
N GLU A 358 22.69 7.16 -27.37
CA GLU A 358 23.74 8.04 -27.92
C GLU A 358 23.43 8.53 -29.34
N SER A 359 22.85 7.66 -30.18
CA SER A 359 22.45 8.01 -31.55
C SER A 359 21.12 8.75 -31.63
N GLY A 360 20.30 8.69 -30.57
CA GLY A 360 18.93 9.17 -30.54
C GLY A 360 17.91 8.28 -31.26
N GLU A 361 18.34 7.13 -31.80
CA GLU A 361 17.47 6.19 -32.52
C GLU A 361 16.41 5.56 -31.60
N ILE A 362 16.66 5.47 -30.29
CA ILE A 362 15.68 4.96 -29.30
C ILE A 362 14.39 5.78 -29.22
N LEU A 363 14.41 7.04 -29.70
CA LEU A 363 13.22 7.91 -29.74
C LEU A 363 12.28 7.59 -30.91
N ASP A 364 12.70 6.74 -31.86
CA ASP A 364 11.81 6.24 -32.90
C ASP A 364 10.87 5.18 -32.30
N PRO A 365 9.53 5.35 -32.37
CA PRO A 365 8.58 4.40 -31.79
C PRO A 365 8.76 2.95 -32.27
N ALA A 366 9.20 2.74 -33.51
CA ALA A 366 9.44 1.39 -34.03
C ALA A 366 10.70 0.75 -33.44
N VAL A 367 11.73 1.55 -33.17
CA VAL A 367 12.94 1.09 -32.48
C VAL A 367 12.62 0.79 -31.03
N LEU A 368 11.90 1.69 -30.36
CA LEU A 368 11.48 1.55 -28.98
C LEU A 368 10.68 0.24 -28.76
N GLU A 369 9.68 -0.01 -29.60
CA GLU A 369 8.88 -1.24 -29.53
C GLU A 369 9.72 -2.50 -29.79
N ALA A 370 10.66 -2.45 -30.74
CA ALA A 370 11.56 -3.57 -31.01
C ALA A 370 12.49 -3.85 -29.82
N GLN A 371 12.95 -2.82 -29.13
CA GLN A 371 13.77 -2.97 -27.91
C GLN A 371 12.95 -3.49 -26.73
N ALA A 372 11.70 -3.05 -26.57
CA ALA A 372 10.80 -3.62 -25.55
C ALA A 372 10.63 -5.14 -25.75
N GLN A 373 10.35 -5.57 -26.98
CA GLN A 373 10.23 -7.00 -27.33
C GLN A 373 11.54 -7.77 -27.09
N ARG A 374 12.69 -7.17 -27.38
CA ARG A 374 14.00 -7.78 -27.11
C ARG A 374 14.22 -7.98 -25.61
N LEU A 375 13.92 -6.97 -24.79
CA LEU A 375 14.12 -7.00 -23.34
C LEU A 375 13.15 -7.95 -22.64
N LEU A 376 11.93 -8.12 -23.14
CA LEU A 376 11.00 -9.14 -22.66
C LEU A 376 11.56 -10.57 -22.82
N GLY A 377 12.46 -10.79 -23.77
CA GLY A 377 13.19 -12.05 -23.93
C GLY A 377 14.47 -12.16 -23.10
N ALA A 378 14.81 -11.16 -22.29
CA ALA A 378 16.03 -11.15 -21.48
C ALA A 378 15.76 -11.75 -20.08
N PRO A 379 16.75 -12.41 -19.44
CA PRO A 379 16.59 -13.01 -18.11
C PRO A 379 16.16 -12.04 -17.01
N GLY A 380 16.43 -10.74 -17.17
CA GLY A 380 15.96 -9.72 -16.21
C GLY A 380 14.44 -9.55 -16.20
N SER A 381 13.75 -9.87 -17.31
CA SER A 381 12.30 -9.72 -17.41
C SER A 381 11.55 -10.67 -16.48
N GLU A 382 12.01 -11.90 -16.35
CA GLU A 382 11.42 -12.87 -15.40
C GLU A 382 11.55 -12.39 -13.94
N ARG A 383 12.65 -11.72 -13.59
CA ARG A 383 12.83 -11.17 -12.22
C ARG A 383 11.88 -10.02 -11.93
N VAL A 384 11.68 -9.10 -12.87
CA VAL A 384 10.75 -7.98 -12.70
C VAL A 384 9.31 -8.50 -12.63
N LEU A 385 8.96 -9.47 -13.47
CA LEU A 385 7.66 -10.12 -13.43
C LEU A 385 7.42 -10.84 -12.11
N ALA A 386 8.41 -11.59 -11.60
CA ALA A 386 8.33 -12.25 -10.30
C ALA A 386 8.13 -11.25 -9.16
N ARG A 387 8.88 -10.13 -9.13
CA ARG A 387 8.68 -9.06 -8.15
C ARG A 387 7.25 -8.53 -8.19
N PHE A 388 6.75 -8.19 -9.38
CA PHE A 388 5.39 -7.68 -9.52
C PHE A 388 4.38 -8.66 -8.92
N VAL A 389 4.49 -9.95 -9.23
CA VAL A 389 3.58 -10.99 -8.70
C VAL A 389 3.71 -11.14 -7.19
N ASP A 390 4.93 -11.09 -6.66
CA ASP A 390 5.19 -11.20 -5.22
C ASP A 390 4.56 -10.06 -4.43
N GLU A 391 4.67 -8.84 -4.94
CA GLU A 391 4.11 -7.62 -4.35
C GLU A 391 2.59 -7.53 -4.57
N TRP A 392 2.10 -7.85 -5.78
CA TRP A 392 0.68 -7.86 -6.14
C TRP A 392 -0.12 -8.82 -5.24
N LEU A 393 0.37 -10.06 -5.09
CA LEU A 393 -0.33 -11.08 -4.31
C LEU A 393 0.12 -11.11 -2.85
N GLY A 394 1.12 -10.32 -2.44
CA GLY A 394 1.69 -10.35 -1.09
C GLY A 394 2.36 -11.68 -0.73
N ILE A 395 2.77 -12.47 -1.72
CA ILE A 395 3.39 -13.80 -1.51
C ILE A 395 4.89 -13.70 -1.22
N GLY A 396 5.52 -12.54 -1.41
CA GLY A 396 6.92 -12.31 -1.03
C GLY A 396 7.22 -12.53 0.47
N LEU A 397 6.19 -12.49 1.33
CA LEU A 397 6.28 -12.79 2.76
C LEU A 397 6.32 -14.30 3.06
N LEU A 398 6.02 -15.17 2.09
CA LEU A 398 5.94 -16.62 2.31
C LEU A 398 7.19 -17.25 2.96
N PRO A 399 8.43 -16.81 2.69
CA PRO A 399 9.61 -17.33 3.39
C PRO A 399 9.61 -17.02 4.89
N THR A 400 8.95 -15.93 5.30
CA THR A 400 8.98 -15.42 6.68
C THR A 400 7.67 -15.63 7.45
N VAL A 401 6.57 -16.06 6.81
CA VAL A 401 5.32 -16.32 7.54
C VAL A 401 5.50 -17.42 8.60
N THR A 402 5.18 -17.08 9.85
CA THR A 402 5.24 -18.02 10.97
C THR A 402 4.13 -19.06 10.86
N ARG A 403 4.48 -20.34 10.97
CA ARG A 403 3.54 -21.45 11.09
C ARG A 403 3.95 -22.34 12.24
N ASP A 404 2.97 -22.89 12.95
CA ASP A 404 3.23 -23.81 14.05
C ASP A 404 3.86 -25.11 13.50
N PRO A 405 5.12 -25.42 13.84
CA PRO A 405 5.83 -26.58 13.30
C PRO A 405 5.31 -27.92 13.86
N ASP A 406 4.60 -27.91 15.00
CA ASP A 406 3.97 -29.11 15.55
C ASP A 406 2.69 -29.46 14.78
N LEU A 407 1.98 -28.44 14.28
CA LEU A 407 0.79 -28.62 13.42
C LEU A 407 1.15 -28.87 11.95
N TYR A 408 2.20 -28.20 11.45
CA TYR A 408 2.56 -28.19 10.04
C TYR A 408 4.03 -28.56 9.78
N PRO A 409 4.50 -29.74 10.21
CA PRO A 409 5.90 -30.16 10.05
C PRO A 409 6.34 -30.32 8.58
N GLU A 410 5.39 -30.45 7.66
CA GLU A 410 5.63 -30.59 6.23
C GLU A 410 5.91 -29.24 5.53
N PHE A 411 5.61 -28.11 6.18
CA PHE A 411 5.78 -26.76 5.61
C PHE A 411 7.22 -26.24 5.76
N THR A 412 8.12 -26.99 5.16
CA THR A 412 9.57 -26.77 5.14
C THR A 412 9.96 -25.56 4.28
N PRO A 413 11.17 -24.99 4.48
CA PRO A 413 11.71 -23.95 3.59
C PRO A 413 11.69 -24.38 2.11
N GLU A 414 12.00 -25.64 1.82
CA GLU A 414 12.02 -26.17 0.45
C GLU A 414 10.62 -26.22 -0.18
N ILE A 415 9.57 -26.50 0.61
CA ILE A 415 8.18 -26.43 0.12
C ILE A 415 7.77 -24.98 -0.12
N ARG A 416 8.17 -24.03 0.73
CA ARG A 416 7.89 -22.60 0.53
C ARG A 416 8.54 -22.07 -0.74
N GLU A 417 9.81 -22.40 -0.96
CA GLU A 417 10.53 -22.05 -2.19
C GLU A 417 9.88 -22.72 -3.42
N ALA A 418 9.48 -23.99 -3.31
CA ALA A 418 8.75 -24.68 -4.36
C ALA A 418 7.42 -24.00 -4.71
N MET A 419 6.66 -23.52 -3.72
CA MET A 419 5.41 -22.79 -3.94
C MET A 419 5.61 -21.45 -4.66
N LEU A 420 6.65 -20.68 -4.30
CA LEU A 420 6.95 -19.42 -5.00
C LEU A 420 7.37 -19.70 -6.45
N GLY A 421 8.28 -20.65 -6.65
CA GLY A 421 8.75 -21.03 -7.98
C GLY A 421 7.64 -21.61 -8.87
N GLU A 422 6.62 -22.26 -8.29
CA GLU A 422 5.39 -22.65 -8.98
C GLU A 422 4.67 -21.41 -9.55
N THR A 423 4.35 -20.45 -8.68
CA THR A 423 3.61 -19.24 -9.07
C THR A 423 4.35 -18.45 -10.13
N HIS A 424 5.65 -18.20 -9.94
CA HIS A 424 6.47 -17.47 -10.90
C HIS A 424 6.46 -18.12 -12.28
N ARG A 425 6.56 -19.45 -12.35
CA ARG A 425 6.57 -20.19 -13.63
C ARG A 425 5.21 -20.23 -14.31
N VAL A 426 4.12 -20.38 -13.55
CA VAL A 426 2.77 -20.34 -14.12
C VAL A 426 2.49 -18.96 -14.70
N VAL A 427 2.80 -17.90 -13.96
CA VAL A 427 2.63 -16.52 -14.45
C VAL A 427 3.52 -16.27 -15.66
N ALA A 428 4.80 -16.66 -15.62
CA ALA A 428 5.71 -16.52 -16.75
C ALA A 428 5.21 -17.28 -17.99
N GLU A 429 4.75 -18.53 -17.87
CA GLU A 429 4.20 -19.28 -19.01
C GLU A 429 3.00 -18.57 -19.63
N VAL A 430 2.04 -18.09 -18.82
CA VAL A 430 0.86 -17.37 -19.32
C VAL A 430 1.27 -16.04 -19.96
N PHE A 431 2.14 -15.28 -19.31
CA PHE A 431 2.62 -13.98 -19.79
C PHE A 431 3.34 -14.10 -21.13
N TYR A 432 4.38 -14.94 -21.22
CA TYR A 432 5.20 -15.04 -22.44
C TYR A 432 4.54 -15.84 -23.57
N SER A 433 3.49 -16.63 -23.28
CA SER A 433 2.66 -17.23 -24.33
C SER A 433 1.60 -16.28 -24.88
N GLY A 434 1.49 -15.06 -24.33
CA GLY A 434 0.51 -14.07 -24.71
C GLY A 434 -0.89 -14.36 -24.20
N GLY A 435 -1.01 -15.10 -23.10
CA GLY A 435 -2.26 -15.41 -22.41
C GLY A 435 -2.83 -14.21 -21.65
N SER A 436 -4.08 -14.34 -21.26
CA SER A 436 -4.86 -13.32 -20.56
C SER A 436 -4.86 -13.51 -19.05
N LEU A 437 -5.32 -12.50 -18.30
CA LEU A 437 -5.61 -12.64 -16.87
C LEU A 437 -6.61 -13.77 -16.59
N ALA A 438 -7.61 -13.95 -17.46
CA ALA A 438 -8.56 -15.04 -17.35
C ALA A 438 -7.89 -16.41 -17.49
N ASP A 439 -6.92 -16.55 -18.40
CA ASP A 439 -6.14 -17.78 -18.57
C ASP A 439 -5.29 -18.08 -17.33
N LEU A 440 -4.74 -17.06 -16.67
CA LEU A 440 -4.00 -17.21 -15.41
C LEU A 440 -4.92 -17.65 -14.26
N LEU A 441 -6.07 -16.99 -14.10
CA LEU A 441 -7.04 -17.30 -13.04
C LEU A 441 -7.67 -18.68 -13.22
N THR A 442 -7.72 -19.22 -14.43
CA THR A 442 -8.38 -20.50 -14.74
C THR A 442 -7.44 -21.59 -15.28
N ALA A 443 -6.12 -21.39 -15.13
CA ALA A 443 -5.11 -22.30 -15.65
C ALA A 443 -5.34 -23.78 -15.25
N ASP A 444 -5.35 -24.67 -16.23
CA ASP A 444 -5.53 -26.13 -16.05
C ASP A 444 -4.20 -26.89 -15.91
N PHE A 445 -3.12 -26.16 -15.65
CA PHE A 445 -1.78 -26.67 -15.51
C PHE A 445 -1.03 -25.96 -14.39
N THR A 446 0.08 -26.56 -13.94
CA THR A 446 1.02 -25.92 -13.04
C THR A 446 2.46 -26.38 -13.31
N HIS A 447 3.42 -25.76 -12.64
CA HIS A 447 4.83 -26.14 -12.59
C HIS A 447 5.21 -26.54 -11.17
N VAL A 448 5.54 -27.80 -10.97
CA VAL A 448 5.84 -28.35 -9.64
C VAL A 448 7.17 -29.07 -9.64
N THR A 449 7.86 -29.05 -8.50
CA THR A 449 8.92 -30.01 -8.20
C THR A 449 8.31 -31.38 -7.86
N SER A 450 9.14 -32.43 -7.78
CA SER A 450 8.65 -33.75 -7.36
C SER A 450 8.10 -33.74 -5.93
N GLU A 451 8.73 -32.95 -5.07
CA GLU A 451 8.39 -32.75 -3.67
C GLU A 451 7.06 -31.99 -3.53
N LEU A 452 6.88 -30.89 -4.28
CA LEU A 452 5.64 -30.13 -4.28
C LEU A 452 4.48 -30.92 -4.88
N ALA A 453 4.74 -31.69 -5.96
CA ALA A 453 3.74 -32.58 -6.53
C ALA A 453 3.22 -33.60 -5.51
N ALA A 454 4.14 -34.19 -4.72
CA ALA A 454 3.78 -35.10 -3.65
C ALA A 454 3.03 -34.41 -2.50
N PHE A 455 3.41 -33.18 -2.16
CA PHE A 455 2.74 -32.36 -1.14
C PHE A 455 1.28 -32.03 -1.51
N TYR A 456 1.02 -31.67 -2.78
CA TYR A 456 -0.33 -31.41 -3.28
C TYR A 456 -1.12 -32.68 -3.63
N GLY A 457 -0.44 -33.80 -3.86
CA GLY A 457 -1.09 -35.00 -4.40
C GLY A 457 -1.46 -34.89 -5.88
N VAL A 458 -0.76 -34.04 -6.64
CA VAL A 458 -0.91 -33.90 -8.10
C VAL A 458 0.09 -34.82 -8.83
N PRO A 459 -0.06 -35.04 -10.15
CA PRO A 459 0.89 -35.86 -10.90
C PRO A 459 2.33 -35.34 -10.75
N ALA A 460 3.29 -36.26 -10.60
CA ALA A 460 4.71 -35.89 -10.63
C ALA A 460 5.13 -35.43 -12.03
N PRO A 461 6.03 -34.43 -12.15
CA PRO A 461 6.50 -33.95 -13.44
C PRO A 461 7.33 -35.03 -14.15
N GLY A 462 7.18 -35.10 -15.48
CA GLY A 462 7.93 -36.04 -16.32
C GLY A 462 9.30 -35.48 -16.71
N GLU A 463 9.31 -34.30 -17.33
CA GLU A 463 10.51 -33.52 -17.66
C GLU A 463 10.56 -32.31 -16.74
N VAL A 464 11.76 -31.96 -16.27
CA VAL A 464 11.99 -30.82 -15.37
C VAL A 464 13.08 -29.91 -15.91
N ASP A 465 13.02 -28.63 -15.54
CA ASP A 465 14.04 -27.63 -15.81
C ASP A 465 15.27 -27.80 -14.91
N ALA A 466 16.21 -26.84 -14.97
CA ALA A 466 17.45 -26.89 -14.20
C ALA A 466 17.25 -26.77 -12.68
N GLU A 467 16.13 -26.18 -12.25
CA GLU A 467 15.76 -25.97 -10.85
C GLU A 467 14.83 -27.08 -10.34
N GLY A 468 14.44 -28.03 -11.20
CA GLY A 468 13.69 -29.22 -10.83
C GLY A 468 12.16 -29.10 -10.99
N TYR A 469 11.67 -28.02 -11.61
CA TYR A 469 10.24 -27.82 -11.86
C TYR A 469 9.84 -28.40 -13.20
N GLY A 470 8.67 -29.01 -13.28
CA GLY A 470 8.10 -29.48 -14.53
C GLY A 470 6.61 -29.23 -14.64
N ARG A 471 6.17 -29.01 -15.88
CA ARG A 471 4.77 -28.75 -16.20
C ARG A 471 3.91 -30.00 -16.06
N VAL A 472 2.79 -29.90 -15.35
CA VAL A 472 1.79 -30.98 -15.19
C VAL A 472 0.39 -30.45 -15.45
N GLY A 473 -0.49 -31.31 -15.97
CA GLY A 473 -1.91 -31.00 -16.11
C GLY A 473 -2.67 -31.27 -14.80
N LEU A 474 -3.70 -30.48 -14.56
CA LEU A 474 -4.51 -30.49 -13.33
C LEU A 474 -5.91 -31.10 -13.53
N ASP A 475 -6.11 -31.82 -14.64
CA ASP A 475 -7.37 -32.53 -14.90
C ASP A 475 -7.71 -33.53 -13.79
N GLY A 476 -8.83 -33.30 -13.10
CA GLY A 476 -9.36 -34.22 -12.10
C GLY A 476 -8.66 -34.18 -10.74
N VAL A 477 -7.88 -33.15 -10.47
CA VAL A 477 -7.35 -32.84 -9.12
C VAL A 477 -7.99 -31.56 -8.58
N SER A 478 -7.85 -31.33 -7.27
CA SER A 478 -8.43 -30.18 -6.58
C SER A 478 -7.55 -28.93 -6.63
N TYR A 479 -6.75 -28.78 -7.67
CA TYR A 479 -5.87 -27.61 -7.92
C TYR A 479 -6.13 -27.13 -9.34
N GLY A 480 -6.00 -25.82 -9.59
CA GLY A 480 -6.26 -25.20 -10.89
C GLY A 480 -6.49 -23.69 -10.74
N GLY A 481 -5.84 -22.90 -11.58
CA GLY A 481 -5.83 -21.44 -11.47
C GLY A 481 -4.99 -20.91 -10.31
N LEU A 482 -4.76 -19.60 -10.33
CA LEU A 482 -3.88 -18.88 -9.41
C LEU A 482 -4.27 -19.02 -7.92
N MET A 483 -5.55 -18.93 -7.60
CA MET A 483 -6.09 -18.88 -6.23
C MET A 483 -6.01 -20.21 -5.48
N THR A 484 -5.70 -21.29 -6.17
CA THR A 484 -5.54 -22.63 -5.57
C THR A 484 -4.10 -22.96 -5.22
N GLN A 485 -3.14 -22.14 -5.66
CA GLN A 485 -1.73 -22.36 -5.40
C GLN A 485 -1.41 -22.18 -3.91
N GLY A 486 -0.40 -22.92 -3.44
CA GLY A 486 -0.04 -22.91 -2.02
C GLY A 486 0.55 -21.59 -1.56
N SER A 487 1.31 -20.90 -2.42
CA SER A 487 1.87 -19.57 -2.13
C SER A 487 0.80 -18.57 -1.71
N VAL A 488 -0.28 -18.47 -2.49
CA VAL A 488 -1.42 -17.58 -2.24
C VAL A 488 -2.14 -17.99 -0.96
N ASN A 489 -2.50 -19.26 -0.82
CA ASN A 489 -3.29 -19.72 0.33
C ASN A 489 -2.51 -19.68 1.65
N ALA A 490 -1.20 -19.94 1.61
CA ALA A 490 -0.33 -19.95 2.77
C ALA A 490 0.15 -18.56 3.15
N ALA A 491 0.33 -17.61 2.22
CA ALA A 491 0.64 -16.22 2.58
C ALA A 491 -0.52 -15.56 3.35
N HIS A 492 -1.76 -15.86 2.95
CA HIS A 492 -2.98 -15.26 3.52
C HIS A 492 -3.65 -16.15 4.57
N ALA A 493 -2.87 -16.71 5.50
CA ALA A 493 -3.36 -17.56 6.58
C ALA A 493 -2.75 -17.18 7.94
N LEU A 494 -3.34 -17.70 9.02
CA LEU A 494 -2.86 -17.51 10.39
C LEU A 494 -1.82 -18.59 10.76
N PRO A 495 -1.02 -18.39 11.82
CA PRO A 495 0.03 -19.35 12.21
C PRO A 495 -0.46 -20.79 12.45
N THR A 496 -1.70 -20.94 12.90
CA THR A 496 -2.28 -22.23 13.30
C THR A 496 -3.48 -22.65 12.45
N THR A 497 -4.11 -21.74 11.69
CA THR A 497 -5.35 -22.02 10.93
C THR A 497 -5.38 -21.29 9.57
N SER A 498 -6.24 -21.75 8.65
CA SER A 498 -6.62 -20.93 7.49
C SER A 498 -7.28 -19.62 7.94
N SER A 499 -7.45 -18.67 7.01
CA SER A 499 -8.09 -17.40 7.29
C SER A 499 -8.99 -16.93 6.13
N PRO A 500 -10.31 -17.13 6.23
CA PRO A 500 -11.26 -16.59 5.26
C PRO A 500 -11.15 -15.07 5.13
N ILE A 501 -10.97 -14.35 6.25
CA ILE A 501 -10.83 -12.88 6.27
C ILE A 501 -9.68 -12.43 5.37
N HIS A 502 -8.45 -12.89 5.61
CA HIS A 502 -7.27 -12.41 4.87
C HIS A 502 -7.33 -12.81 3.39
N ARG A 503 -7.86 -13.99 3.08
CA ARG A 503 -8.04 -14.43 1.69
C ARG A 503 -9.10 -13.60 0.96
N GLY A 504 -10.22 -13.32 1.62
CA GLY A 504 -11.27 -12.45 1.08
C GLY A 504 -10.80 -11.00 0.90
N LEU A 505 -10.04 -10.48 1.86
CA LEU A 505 -9.39 -9.18 1.78
C LEU A 505 -8.41 -9.12 0.60
N MET A 506 -7.60 -10.16 0.40
CA MET A 506 -6.71 -10.25 -0.75
C MET A 506 -7.49 -10.23 -2.06
N VAL A 507 -8.58 -10.99 -2.21
CA VAL A 507 -9.41 -10.92 -3.43
C VAL A 507 -9.97 -9.52 -3.64
N ARG A 508 -10.57 -8.91 -2.61
CA ARG A 508 -11.15 -7.57 -2.70
C ARG A 508 -10.10 -6.52 -3.06
N GLY A 509 -9.01 -6.46 -2.34
CA GLY A 509 -7.98 -5.43 -2.53
C GLY A 509 -7.10 -5.69 -3.75
N ARG A 510 -6.75 -6.93 -4.05
CA ARG A 510 -5.75 -7.27 -5.09
C ARG A 510 -6.33 -7.75 -6.40
N LEU A 511 -7.55 -8.28 -6.40
CA LEU A 511 -8.22 -8.68 -7.64
C LEU A 511 -9.36 -7.74 -8.02
N MET A 512 -9.94 -6.98 -7.10
CA MET A 512 -11.06 -6.08 -7.39
C MET A 512 -10.76 -4.61 -7.12
N CYS A 513 -9.63 -4.28 -6.49
CA CYS A 513 -9.24 -2.92 -6.12
C CYS A 513 -10.28 -2.22 -5.22
N HIS A 514 -10.97 -3.02 -4.40
CA HIS A 514 -11.86 -2.52 -3.37
C HIS A 514 -11.06 -2.24 -2.11
N GLU A 515 -10.95 -0.97 -1.75
CA GLU A 515 -10.45 -0.58 -0.44
C GLU A 515 -11.48 -0.86 0.64
N LEU A 516 -11.04 -1.54 1.69
CA LEU A 516 -11.82 -1.75 2.90
C LEU A 516 -11.26 -0.85 4.00
N PRO A 517 -12.10 -0.04 4.67
CA PRO A 517 -11.63 0.79 5.77
C PRO A 517 -11.09 -0.11 6.91
N PRO A 518 -10.10 0.36 7.66
CA PRO A 518 -9.64 -0.36 8.84
C PRO A 518 -10.81 -0.55 9.82
N PRO A 519 -10.81 -1.65 10.62
CA PRO A 519 -11.81 -1.83 11.67
C PRO A 519 -11.85 -0.61 12.62
N PRO A 520 -13.04 -0.20 13.10
CA PRO A 520 -13.16 0.88 14.06
C PRO A 520 -12.23 0.72 15.27
N ALA A 521 -11.60 1.81 15.69
CA ALA A 521 -10.69 1.81 16.83
C ALA A 521 -11.39 1.34 18.11
N GLY A 522 -10.71 0.46 18.88
CA GLY A 522 -11.20 -0.07 20.15
C GLY A 522 -12.09 -1.32 20.05
N LEU A 523 -12.27 -1.89 18.86
CA LEU A 523 -12.85 -3.22 18.69
C LEU A 523 -11.79 -4.32 18.90
N ASP A 524 -12.18 -5.43 19.51
CA ASP A 524 -11.37 -6.65 19.53
C ASP A 524 -11.46 -7.32 18.15
N THR A 525 -10.38 -7.18 17.39
CA THR A 525 -10.23 -7.76 16.04
C THR A 525 -9.47 -9.09 16.08
N SER A 526 -9.25 -9.67 17.26
CA SER A 526 -8.59 -10.96 17.36
C SER A 526 -9.40 -12.05 16.65
N PRO A 527 -8.73 -12.98 15.93
CA PRO A 527 -9.43 -14.08 15.29
C PRO A 527 -10.24 -14.88 16.31
N PRO A 528 -11.43 -15.37 15.94
CA PRO A 528 -12.24 -16.18 16.84
C PRO A 528 -11.44 -17.40 17.32
N ALA A 529 -11.42 -17.59 18.65
CA ALA A 529 -10.65 -18.65 19.29
C ALA A 529 -10.90 -20.01 18.62
N VAL A 530 -9.84 -20.80 18.48
CA VAL A 530 -9.95 -22.13 17.88
C VAL A 530 -10.76 -23.04 18.80
N ASP A 531 -11.93 -23.47 18.32
CA ASP A 531 -12.80 -24.45 18.96
C ASP A 531 -12.77 -25.75 18.15
N PRO A 532 -12.27 -26.87 18.71
CA PRO A 532 -12.20 -28.14 17.99
C PRO A 532 -13.56 -28.76 17.66
N ASP A 533 -14.64 -28.29 18.31
CA ASP A 533 -16.01 -28.75 18.08
C ASP A 533 -16.75 -27.90 17.02
N LEU A 534 -16.12 -26.87 16.46
CA LEU A 534 -16.67 -26.02 15.40
C LEU A 534 -15.78 -26.01 14.17
N SER A 535 -16.39 -25.91 12.99
CA SER A 535 -15.68 -25.59 11.74
C SER A 535 -15.22 -24.13 11.73
N THR A 536 -14.24 -23.80 10.90
CA THR A 536 -13.80 -22.42 10.64
C THR A 536 -14.99 -21.56 10.21
N ARG A 537 -15.86 -22.06 9.32
CA ARG A 537 -17.11 -21.37 8.97
C ARG A 537 -17.97 -21.04 10.19
N GLU A 538 -18.23 -22.00 11.07
CA GLU A 538 -19.06 -21.77 12.26
C GLU A 538 -18.43 -20.76 13.24
N ARG A 539 -17.10 -20.83 13.41
CA ARG A 539 -16.37 -19.87 14.26
C ARG A 539 -16.46 -18.44 13.72
N TYR A 540 -16.21 -18.25 12.43
CA TYR A 540 -16.23 -16.93 11.80
C TYR A 540 -17.66 -16.40 11.61
N ALA A 541 -18.65 -17.26 11.33
CA ALA A 541 -20.06 -16.85 11.26
C ALA A 541 -20.62 -16.35 12.61
N ALA A 542 -20.15 -16.91 13.73
CA ALA A 542 -20.49 -16.39 15.05
C ALA A 542 -19.89 -15.00 15.27
N HIS A 543 -18.63 -14.80 14.86
CA HIS A 543 -17.93 -13.51 14.96
C HIS A 543 -18.58 -12.43 14.08
N SER A 544 -18.90 -12.74 12.83
CA SER A 544 -19.52 -11.80 11.88
C SER A 544 -20.99 -11.51 12.16
N SER A 545 -21.61 -12.17 13.15
CA SER A 545 -22.95 -11.85 13.64
C SER A 545 -23.00 -10.64 14.58
N GLU A 546 -21.84 -10.19 15.08
CA GLU A 546 -21.73 -8.97 15.86
C GLU A 546 -21.92 -7.73 14.98
N MET A 547 -22.80 -6.81 15.40
CA MET A 547 -23.21 -5.66 14.58
C MET A 547 -22.03 -4.76 14.16
N ALA A 548 -20.98 -4.67 14.99
CA ALA A 548 -19.79 -3.89 14.68
C ALA A 548 -18.91 -4.52 13.58
N CYS A 549 -19.03 -5.84 13.36
CA CYS A 549 -18.18 -6.61 12.45
C CYS A 549 -18.91 -6.98 11.14
N SER A 550 -20.25 -7.09 11.17
CA SER A 550 -21.02 -7.67 10.06
C SER A 550 -20.87 -6.92 8.73
N GLY A 551 -20.68 -5.60 8.75
CA GLY A 551 -20.60 -4.78 7.52
C GLY A 551 -19.40 -5.14 6.64
N CYS A 552 -18.20 -5.24 7.22
CA CYS A 552 -17.00 -5.63 6.47
C CYS A 552 -16.98 -7.13 6.19
N HIS A 553 -17.43 -7.95 7.15
CA HIS A 553 -17.45 -9.40 7.00
C HIS A 553 -18.41 -9.89 5.91
N GLU A 554 -19.50 -9.18 5.66
CA GLU A 554 -20.38 -9.41 4.50
C GLU A 554 -19.60 -9.38 3.18
N LEU A 555 -18.55 -8.55 3.08
CA LEU A 555 -17.78 -8.36 1.85
C LEU A 555 -16.67 -9.39 1.65
N ILE A 556 -16.10 -9.92 2.74
CA ILE A 556 -14.87 -10.74 2.71
C ILE A 556 -15.09 -12.21 3.06
N ASP A 557 -15.95 -12.52 4.02
CA ASP A 557 -16.06 -13.90 4.56
C ASP A 557 -16.58 -14.85 3.48
N GLY A 558 -17.60 -14.42 2.72
CA GLY A 558 -18.18 -15.21 1.62
C GLY A 558 -17.13 -15.64 0.60
N ILE A 559 -16.28 -14.69 0.17
CA ILE A 559 -15.16 -14.93 -0.73
C ILE A 559 -14.14 -15.88 -0.10
N GLY A 560 -13.72 -15.59 1.12
CA GLY A 560 -12.74 -16.38 1.87
C GLY A 560 -13.17 -17.83 2.07
N PHE A 561 -14.44 -18.07 2.36
CA PHE A 561 -14.97 -19.42 2.54
C PHE A 561 -14.88 -20.28 1.28
N GLY A 562 -14.90 -19.66 0.09
CA GLY A 562 -14.63 -20.35 -1.18
C GLY A 562 -13.28 -21.07 -1.25
N LEU A 563 -12.33 -20.63 -0.43
CA LEU A 563 -10.96 -21.13 -0.40
C LEU A 563 -10.69 -22.05 0.80
N GLU A 564 -11.70 -22.40 1.60
CA GLU A 564 -11.51 -23.18 2.84
C GLU A 564 -11.16 -24.66 2.60
N HIS A 565 -11.25 -25.11 1.35
CA HIS A 565 -10.66 -26.39 0.94
C HIS A 565 -9.13 -26.39 1.00
N TYR A 566 -8.46 -25.26 1.20
CA TYR A 566 -7.00 -25.18 1.38
C TYR A 566 -6.68 -24.77 2.82
N ASP A 567 -5.88 -25.58 3.52
CA ASP A 567 -5.48 -25.31 4.90
C ASP A 567 -4.46 -24.16 5.01
N ALA A 568 -3.91 -23.93 6.23
CA ALA A 568 -2.99 -22.83 6.51
C ALA A 568 -1.65 -22.88 5.74
N ILE A 569 -1.36 -24.02 5.10
CA ILE A 569 -0.15 -24.25 4.30
C ILE A 569 -0.49 -24.56 2.84
N GLY A 570 -1.72 -24.25 2.41
CA GLY A 570 -2.15 -24.40 1.02
C GLY A 570 -2.41 -25.84 0.59
N ARG A 571 -2.49 -26.79 1.53
CA ARG A 571 -2.80 -28.19 1.23
C ARG A 571 -4.31 -28.40 1.16
N PHE A 572 -4.75 -29.14 0.15
CA PHE A 572 -6.16 -29.46 -0.02
C PHE A 572 -6.71 -30.33 1.14
N ARG A 573 -7.93 -30.05 1.57
CA ARG A 573 -8.67 -30.76 2.62
C ARG A 573 -10.16 -30.87 2.28
N GLU A 574 -10.73 -32.03 2.61
CA GLU A 574 -12.19 -32.29 2.56
C GLU A 574 -12.87 -31.99 3.90
N VAL A 575 -12.09 -31.97 4.98
CA VAL A 575 -12.57 -31.78 6.35
C VAL A 575 -11.73 -30.74 7.08
N ASP A 576 -12.41 -29.89 7.84
CA ASP A 576 -11.84 -28.97 8.82
C ASP A 576 -12.08 -29.53 10.23
N GLY A 577 -11.02 -30.09 10.83
CA GLY A 577 -11.12 -30.87 12.06
C GLY A 577 -11.98 -32.13 11.84
N ILE A 578 -13.20 -32.11 12.38
CA ILE A 578 -14.19 -33.20 12.23
C ILE A 578 -15.35 -32.84 11.30
N HIS A 579 -15.38 -31.62 10.76
CA HIS A 579 -16.49 -31.10 9.96
C HIS A 579 -16.14 -31.16 8.47
N PRO A 580 -17.07 -31.57 7.58
CA PRO A 580 -16.90 -31.35 6.15
C PRO A 580 -16.69 -29.87 5.85
N VAL A 581 -15.79 -29.55 4.93
CA VAL A 581 -15.66 -28.18 4.45
C VAL A 581 -16.92 -27.80 3.69
N ASP A 582 -17.52 -26.67 4.08
CA ASP A 582 -18.51 -25.96 3.29
C ASP A 582 -17.80 -24.79 2.62
N ALA A 583 -17.63 -24.87 1.31
CA ALA A 583 -16.96 -23.86 0.49
C ALA A 583 -17.95 -22.99 -0.32
N THR A 584 -19.23 -22.95 0.07
CA THR A 584 -20.21 -22.05 -0.56
C THR A 584 -19.94 -20.59 -0.17
N GLY A 585 -20.02 -19.69 -1.15
CA GLY A 585 -19.74 -18.28 -0.91
C GLY A 585 -20.59 -17.38 -1.80
N GLU A 586 -20.49 -16.08 -1.55
CA GLU A 586 -21.16 -15.05 -2.33
C GLU A 586 -20.24 -13.85 -2.50
N ILE A 587 -20.17 -13.32 -3.72
CA ILE A 587 -19.64 -11.99 -4.01
C ILE A 587 -20.81 -11.03 -3.97
N VAL A 588 -20.66 -9.94 -3.21
CA VAL A 588 -21.67 -8.88 -3.08
C VAL A 588 -21.04 -7.51 -3.28
N ARG A 589 -21.83 -6.51 -3.69
CA ARG A 589 -21.36 -5.12 -3.83
C ARG A 589 -20.11 -5.02 -4.72
N SER A 590 -20.10 -5.75 -5.83
CA SER A 590 -19.12 -5.64 -6.92
C SER A 590 -19.70 -4.90 -8.11
N GLN A 591 -18.83 -4.50 -9.04
CA GLN A 591 -19.24 -3.92 -10.32
C GLN A 591 -19.48 -5.03 -11.35
N GLY A 592 -20.58 -5.78 -11.17
CA GLY A 592 -21.12 -6.68 -12.20
C GLY A 592 -20.76 -8.16 -12.07
N ILE A 593 -20.15 -8.59 -10.96
CA ILE A 593 -19.81 -9.99 -10.69
C ILE A 593 -20.45 -10.57 -9.42
N ASP A 594 -21.49 -9.91 -8.91
CA ASP A 594 -22.25 -10.38 -7.74
C ASP A 594 -22.91 -11.74 -8.02
N GLY A 595 -22.86 -12.63 -7.03
CA GLY A 595 -23.48 -13.94 -7.12
C GLY A 595 -22.86 -14.99 -6.21
N THR A 596 -23.58 -16.10 -6.08
CA THR A 596 -23.16 -17.25 -5.28
C THR A 596 -22.25 -18.18 -6.08
N PHE A 597 -21.33 -18.85 -5.40
CA PHE A 597 -20.43 -19.84 -5.98
C PHE A 597 -20.13 -20.97 -4.98
N GLU A 598 -19.62 -22.10 -5.47
CA GLU A 598 -19.13 -23.20 -4.66
C GLU A 598 -17.65 -23.49 -4.95
N GLY A 599 -16.78 -23.13 -3.99
CA GLY A 599 -15.35 -23.40 -4.03
C GLY A 599 -14.54 -22.49 -4.97
N ALA A 600 -13.22 -22.70 -4.94
CA ALA A 600 -12.24 -21.88 -5.64
C ALA A 600 -12.41 -21.87 -7.17
N ALA A 601 -12.80 -23.00 -7.77
CA ALA A 601 -12.93 -23.11 -9.21
C ALA A 601 -14.04 -22.22 -9.78
N GLU A 602 -15.23 -22.22 -9.15
CA GLU A 602 -16.33 -21.34 -9.55
C GLU A 602 -16.03 -19.88 -9.23
N LEU A 603 -15.44 -19.59 -8.07
CA LEU A 603 -15.00 -18.24 -7.70
C LEU A 603 -14.04 -17.64 -8.75
N GLN A 604 -12.97 -18.37 -9.10
CA GLN A 604 -12.02 -17.92 -10.13
C GLN A 604 -12.68 -17.77 -11.50
N GLY A 605 -13.64 -18.64 -11.84
CA GLY A 605 -14.39 -18.52 -13.09
C GLY A 605 -15.23 -17.25 -13.17
N ILE A 606 -15.83 -16.82 -12.05
CA ILE A 606 -16.54 -15.53 -11.95
C ILE A 606 -15.55 -14.37 -12.07
N LEU A 607 -14.46 -14.39 -11.30
CA LEU A 607 -13.44 -13.34 -11.31
C LEU A 607 -12.80 -13.18 -12.70
N ALA A 608 -12.52 -14.29 -13.39
CA ALA A 608 -11.93 -14.29 -14.73
C ALA A 608 -12.83 -13.64 -15.80
N GLY A 609 -14.14 -13.55 -15.55
CA GLY A 609 -15.10 -12.89 -16.45
C GLY A 609 -15.41 -11.44 -16.08
N GLY A 610 -14.87 -10.91 -14.98
CA GLY A 610 -15.20 -9.58 -14.46
C GLY A 610 -14.37 -8.46 -15.11
N ASP A 611 -15.05 -7.44 -15.64
CA ASP A 611 -14.39 -6.23 -16.14
C ASP A 611 -13.62 -5.52 -15.02
N GLU A 612 -14.23 -5.40 -13.82
CA GLU A 612 -13.60 -4.84 -12.63
C GLU A 612 -12.29 -5.55 -12.23
N VAL A 613 -12.24 -6.88 -12.41
CA VAL A 613 -11.03 -7.66 -12.08
C VAL A 613 -9.91 -7.43 -13.09
N ARG A 614 -10.28 -7.37 -14.37
CA ARG A 614 -9.35 -7.01 -15.45
C ARG A 614 -8.80 -5.61 -15.24
N ASP A 615 -9.68 -4.66 -14.92
CA ASP A 615 -9.32 -3.25 -14.79
C ASP A 615 -8.47 -3.00 -13.56
N CYS A 616 -8.74 -3.70 -12.45
CA CYS A 616 -7.89 -3.69 -11.26
C CYS A 616 -6.47 -4.20 -11.55
N TYR A 617 -6.34 -5.30 -12.30
CA TYR A 617 -5.01 -5.78 -12.71
C TYR A 617 -4.24 -4.75 -13.54
N ALA A 618 -4.91 -4.11 -14.49
CA ALA A 618 -4.29 -3.06 -15.30
C ALA A 618 -3.87 -1.85 -14.46
N GLN A 619 -4.69 -1.45 -13.48
CA GLN A 619 -4.35 -0.38 -12.54
C GLN A 619 -3.11 -0.74 -11.72
N LEU A 620 -3.13 -1.85 -10.98
CA LEU A 620 -2.02 -2.25 -10.11
C LEU A 620 -0.72 -2.49 -10.88
N TRP A 621 -0.80 -3.07 -12.08
CA TRP A 621 0.37 -3.22 -12.95
C TRP A 621 0.92 -1.86 -13.41
N THR A 622 0.05 -0.92 -13.75
CA THR A 622 0.48 0.43 -14.18
C THR A 622 1.06 1.22 -13.02
N GLU A 623 0.48 1.13 -11.82
CA GLU A 623 1.05 1.71 -10.59
C GLU A 623 2.46 1.16 -10.32
N PHE A 624 2.65 -0.15 -10.43
CA PHE A 624 3.97 -0.77 -10.29
C PHE A 624 4.93 -0.30 -11.39
N ALA A 625 4.51 -0.27 -12.65
CA ALA A 625 5.35 0.15 -13.78
C ALA A 625 5.81 1.62 -13.64
N LEU A 626 4.89 2.49 -13.26
CA LEU A 626 5.12 3.92 -13.07
C LEU A 626 5.66 4.26 -11.68
N GLY A 627 5.67 3.30 -10.74
CA GLY A 627 6.05 3.48 -9.34
C GLY A 627 5.42 4.73 -8.75
N ALA A 628 4.11 4.89 -8.95
CA ALA A 628 3.31 6.01 -8.50
C ALA A 628 1.84 5.59 -8.49
N GLU A 629 1.04 6.23 -7.64
CA GLU A 629 -0.42 6.04 -7.64
C GLU A 629 -1.04 6.73 -8.86
N LEU A 630 -2.13 6.19 -9.41
CA LEU A 630 -2.78 6.73 -10.61
C LEU A 630 -3.79 7.84 -10.26
N GLU A 631 -3.32 8.83 -9.53
CA GLU A 631 -4.08 10.00 -9.12
C GLU A 631 -3.56 11.27 -9.78
N GLY A 632 -4.35 12.35 -9.75
CA GLY A 632 -3.95 13.65 -10.27
C GLY A 632 -3.50 13.60 -11.74
N GLU A 633 -2.25 13.96 -12.00
CA GLU A 633 -1.69 14.00 -13.36
C GLU A 633 -1.56 12.61 -14.02
N LEU A 634 -1.67 11.51 -13.27
CA LEU A 634 -1.59 10.13 -13.78
C LEU A 634 -2.96 9.46 -13.98
N GLU A 635 -4.07 10.08 -13.56
CA GLU A 635 -5.40 9.50 -13.63
C GLU A 635 -5.76 9.06 -15.06
N CYS A 636 -5.55 9.93 -16.04
CA CYS A 636 -5.83 9.63 -17.45
C CYS A 636 -4.86 8.61 -18.06
N VAL A 637 -3.61 8.53 -17.57
CA VAL A 637 -2.71 7.42 -17.96
C VAL A 637 -3.32 6.10 -17.50
N GLY A 638 -3.83 6.04 -16.27
CA GLY A 638 -4.51 4.86 -15.74
C GLY A 638 -5.78 4.47 -16.48
N GLU A 639 -6.62 5.44 -16.87
CA GLU A 639 -7.80 5.18 -17.72
C GLU A 639 -7.40 4.61 -19.09
N SER A 640 -6.46 5.26 -19.77
CA SER A 640 -5.95 4.84 -21.09
C SER A 640 -5.36 3.41 -21.05
N MET A 641 -4.64 3.07 -19.98
CA MET A 641 -4.10 1.72 -19.79
C MET A 641 -5.18 0.66 -19.56
N ARG A 642 -6.21 0.96 -18.75
CA ARG A 642 -7.36 0.06 -18.54
C ARG A 642 -8.14 -0.20 -19.84
N GLU A 643 -8.45 0.85 -20.61
CA GLU A 643 -9.12 0.70 -21.90
C GLU A 643 -8.27 -0.11 -22.89
N SER A 644 -6.98 0.17 -22.98
CA SER A 644 -6.05 -0.54 -23.86
C SER A 644 -5.93 -2.02 -23.49
N PHE A 645 -5.92 -2.33 -22.19
CA PHE A 645 -5.91 -3.71 -21.71
C PHE A 645 -7.20 -4.46 -22.06
N ALA A 646 -8.36 -3.80 -21.92
CA ALA A 646 -9.66 -4.34 -22.32
C ALA A 646 -9.69 -4.65 -23.82
N THR A 647 -9.25 -3.72 -24.66
CA THR A 647 -9.27 -3.86 -26.13
C THR A 647 -8.27 -4.89 -26.66
N ASN A 648 -7.16 -5.13 -25.95
CA ASN A 648 -6.20 -6.20 -26.25
C ASN A 648 -6.63 -7.57 -25.68
N GLY A 649 -7.85 -7.69 -25.15
CA GLY A 649 -8.38 -8.96 -24.63
C GLY A 649 -7.74 -9.42 -23.32
N GLY A 650 -7.22 -8.49 -22.52
CA GLY A 650 -6.64 -8.77 -21.21
C GLY A 650 -5.32 -9.53 -21.25
N ARG A 651 -4.58 -9.46 -22.37
CA ARG A 651 -3.26 -10.13 -22.54
C ARG A 651 -2.22 -9.50 -21.62
N LEU A 652 -1.59 -10.32 -20.77
CA LEU A 652 -0.70 -9.83 -19.71
C LEU A 652 0.52 -9.07 -20.26
N ASP A 653 1.14 -9.57 -21.34
CA ASP A 653 2.26 -8.92 -22.04
C ASP A 653 1.86 -7.65 -22.80
N GLY A 654 0.55 -7.48 -23.01
CA GLY A 654 -0.03 -6.33 -23.68
C GLY A 654 0.28 -5.01 -22.97
N LEU A 655 0.15 -4.98 -21.65
CA LEU A 655 0.34 -3.76 -20.85
C LEU A 655 1.74 -3.15 -21.02
N VAL A 656 2.78 -3.98 -21.10
CA VAL A 656 4.16 -3.49 -21.39
C VAL A 656 4.19 -2.77 -22.74
N SER A 657 3.60 -3.40 -23.76
CA SER A 657 3.60 -2.85 -25.12
C SER A 657 2.78 -1.57 -25.22
N GLU A 658 1.63 -1.52 -24.54
CA GLU A 658 0.76 -0.34 -24.54
C GLU A 658 1.40 0.83 -23.78
N LEU A 659 2.02 0.58 -22.62
CA LEU A 659 2.72 1.62 -21.87
C LEU A 659 3.89 2.18 -22.68
N VAL A 660 4.68 1.33 -23.34
CA VAL A 660 5.81 1.76 -24.19
C VAL A 660 5.36 2.59 -25.39
N ARG A 661 4.17 2.32 -25.94
CA ARG A 661 3.58 3.10 -27.04
C ARG A 661 2.88 4.37 -26.58
N SER A 662 2.59 4.50 -25.29
CA SER A 662 1.85 5.64 -24.76
C SER A 662 2.61 6.96 -24.96
N PRO A 663 1.89 8.09 -25.11
CA PRO A 663 2.51 9.42 -25.09
C PRO A 663 3.34 9.67 -23.83
N HIS A 664 2.88 9.16 -22.68
CA HIS A 664 3.60 9.24 -21.42
C HIS A 664 5.00 8.63 -21.51
N PHE A 665 5.26 7.60 -22.32
CA PHE A 665 6.61 7.02 -22.38
C PHE A 665 7.70 7.98 -22.92
N LEU A 666 7.30 8.99 -23.71
CA LEU A 666 8.22 9.93 -24.35
C LEU A 666 8.09 11.36 -23.83
N ARG A 667 7.00 11.67 -23.13
CA ARG A 667 6.64 13.05 -22.76
C ARG A 667 6.24 13.14 -21.29
N ARG A 668 6.35 14.35 -20.73
CA ARG A 668 5.86 14.74 -19.41
C ARG A 668 5.14 16.09 -19.49
N GLN A 669 4.19 16.34 -18.61
CA GLN A 669 3.61 17.67 -18.44
C GLN A 669 4.46 18.53 -17.51
N ALA A 670 4.26 19.85 -17.57
CA ALA A 670 4.82 20.78 -16.60
C ALA A 670 4.15 20.58 -15.23
N GLY A 671 4.80 19.83 -14.35
CA GLY A 671 4.44 19.74 -12.93
C GLY A 671 5.50 20.39 -12.05
N ASP A 672 5.07 21.02 -10.94
CA ASP A 672 5.96 21.42 -9.85
C ASP A 672 6.32 20.19 -9.02
N TYR A 673 7.32 19.42 -9.45
CA TYR A 673 7.84 18.33 -8.62
C TYR A 673 8.51 18.92 -7.36
N VAL A 674 7.84 18.82 -6.22
CA VAL A 674 8.41 19.08 -4.88
C VAL A 674 8.51 17.74 -4.16
N PRO A 675 9.71 17.14 -4.03
CA PRO A 675 9.86 15.92 -3.26
C PRO A 675 9.49 16.18 -1.79
N GLY A 676 8.45 15.50 -1.30
CA GLY A 676 8.01 15.55 0.10
C GLY A 676 7.13 16.74 0.49
N GLY A 677 6.40 17.36 -0.46
CA GLY A 677 5.45 18.43 -0.16
C GLY A 677 4.00 17.94 -0.16
N ASP A 678 3.39 17.86 1.02
CA ASP A 678 1.93 17.88 1.19
C ASP A 678 1.35 19.05 0.37
N THR A 679 0.40 18.75 -0.54
CA THR A 679 -0.31 19.75 -1.34
C THR A 679 -1.34 20.49 -0.47
N GLY A 680 -0.85 21.22 0.53
CA GLY A 680 -1.60 22.18 1.32
C GLY A 680 -1.27 23.60 0.85
N GLY A 681 -2.18 24.21 0.08
CA GLY A 681 -2.03 25.57 -0.43
C GLY A 681 -1.67 26.59 0.66
N GLY A 682 -0.56 27.30 0.44
CA GLY A 682 -0.07 28.36 1.32
C GLY A 682 0.56 29.48 0.49
N ASP A 683 -0.16 30.60 0.47
CA ASP A 683 0.09 31.86 -0.23
C ASP A 683 1.52 32.43 -0.11
N GLU A 684 1.89 33.22 -1.12
CA GLU A 684 3.18 33.91 -1.28
C GLU A 684 3.54 34.75 -0.04
N GLY A 685 4.77 34.59 0.47
CA GLY A 685 5.26 35.33 1.63
C GLY A 685 6.78 35.56 1.60
N GLU A 686 7.14 36.80 1.27
CA GLU A 686 8.47 37.39 1.10
C GLU A 686 9.63 36.97 2.04
N SER A 687 10.83 37.06 1.44
CA SER A 687 12.17 37.00 2.03
C SER A 687 12.38 37.64 3.40
N SER A 688 13.23 37.03 4.23
CA SER A 688 14.25 37.81 4.96
C SER A 688 15.49 36.99 5.28
N THR A 689 16.62 37.59 4.95
CA THR A 689 17.99 37.24 5.34
C THR A 689 18.19 37.40 6.85
N ASP A 690 18.97 36.53 7.51
CA ASP A 690 19.96 37.02 8.47
C ASP A 690 21.11 36.05 8.76
N GLU A 691 22.23 36.66 9.14
CA GLU A 691 23.59 36.16 9.19
C GLU A 691 23.96 35.33 10.44
N GLY A 692 24.88 34.39 10.22
CA GLY A 692 26.07 34.03 11.02
C GLY A 692 26.11 34.17 12.56
N GLY A 693 26.58 33.11 13.23
CA GLY A 693 27.03 33.18 14.61
C GLY A 693 27.70 31.90 15.13
N SER A 694 29.01 31.76 14.87
CA SER A 694 29.88 30.73 15.46
C SER A 694 30.07 30.94 16.97
N SER A 695 30.08 29.87 17.76
CA SER A 695 30.98 29.79 18.92
C SER A 695 31.34 28.36 19.28
N THR A 696 32.64 28.08 19.12
CA THR A 696 33.41 27.02 19.77
C THR A 696 33.39 27.16 21.29
N ASP A 697 33.29 26.05 22.02
CA ASP A 697 34.16 25.83 23.18
C ASP A 697 34.37 24.33 23.40
N GLY A 698 35.62 23.96 23.67
CA GLY A 698 36.08 22.59 23.89
C GLY A 698 36.19 22.29 25.38
N GLY A 699 36.06 21.00 25.71
CA GLY A 699 36.35 20.49 27.04
C GLY A 699 36.66 19.00 26.98
N GLU A 700 37.95 18.68 26.99
CA GLU A 700 38.46 17.33 27.22
C GLU A 700 38.09 16.88 28.65
N GLY A 701 37.59 15.64 28.79
CA GLY A 701 37.32 14.98 30.06
C GLY A 701 37.41 13.47 29.89
N GLU A 702 38.27 12.86 30.69
CA GLU A 702 38.78 11.50 30.61
C GLU A 702 37.71 10.40 30.76
N ALA A 703 37.99 9.27 30.11
CA ALA A 703 37.22 8.04 30.18
C ALA A 703 37.32 7.37 31.55
N ASP A 704 36.17 7.18 32.20
CA ASP A 704 35.98 6.18 33.25
C ASP A 704 34.80 5.30 32.84
N THR A 705 35.08 4.01 32.69
CA THR A 705 34.13 2.95 32.42
C THR A 705 33.35 2.61 33.70
N GLU A 706 32.10 3.06 33.80
CA GLU A 706 31.11 2.46 34.69
C GLU A 706 29.84 2.17 33.88
N SER A 707 29.37 0.93 33.98
CA SER A 707 28.10 0.45 33.45
C SER A 707 26.96 1.13 34.21
N GLU A 708 26.34 2.14 33.62
CA GLU A 708 25.13 2.77 34.15
C GLU A 708 23.89 2.25 33.43
N ASP A 709 22.99 1.73 34.27
CA ASP A 709 21.62 1.31 34.05
C ASP A 709 20.80 2.51 33.54
N SER A 710 20.63 2.63 32.22
CA SER A 710 19.76 3.63 31.61
C SER A 710 18.33 3.09 31.51
N GLY A 711 17.67 2.96 32.65
CA GLY A 711 16.21 2.83 32.70
C GLY A 711 15.59 4.14 32.21
N GLY A 712 14.92 4.10 31.06
CA GLY A 712 14.05 5.20 30.65
C GLY A 712 12.95 5.38 31.69
N ASP A 713 12.79 6.60 32.20
CA ASP A 713 11.70 6.98 33.10
C ASP A 713 10.37 6.96 32.32
N GLY A 714 9.81 5.78 32.12
CA GLY A 714 8.55 5.54 31.41
C GLY A 714 7.40 5.17 32.35
N LEU A 715 6.16 5.41 31.91
CA LEU A 715 4.96 4.84 32.54
C LEU A 715 4.68 3.49 31.86
N ILE A 716 4.69 2.41 32.63
CA ILE A 716 4.43 1.05 32.14
C ILE A 716 3.11 0.58 32.73
N SER A 717 2.27 -0.06 31.91
CA SER A 717 1.04 -0.73 32.35
C SER A 717 1.27 -1.69 33.53
N GLU A 718 0.33 -1.74 34.49
CA GLU A 718 0.47 -2.61 35.68
C GLU A 718 0.58 -4.08 35.26
N GLY A 719 1.63 -4.77 35.74
CA GLY A 719 1.84 -6.20 35.45
C GLY A 719 2.80 -6.50 34.30
N ILE A 720 3.49 -5.48 33.79
CA ILE A 720 4.51 -5.61 32.74
C ILE A 720 5.88 -5.17 33.25
N GLU A 721 6.92 -5.90 32.86
CA GLU A 721 8.32 -5.49 32.94
C GLU A 721 8.87 -5.26 31.52
N ILE A 722 9.79 -4.31 31.34
CA ILE A 722 10.43 -4.07 30.04
C ILE A 722 11.95 -4.16 30.14
N GLU A 723 12.58 -4.54 29.04
CA GLU A 723 14.03 -4.48 28.83
C GLU A 723 14.32 -3.74 27.54
N VAL A 724 15.17 -2.72 27.62
CA VAL A 724 15.55 -1.87 26.48
C VAL A 724 16.91 -2.30 25.97
N THR A 725 16.98 -2.63 24.68
CA THR A 725 18.23 -2.92 23.98
C THR A 725 18.47 -1.82 22.96
N ILE A 726 19.62 -1.16 23.04
CA ILE A 726 20.08 -0.26 21.98
C ILE A 726 20.64 -1.15 20.87
N ASP A 727 19.90 -1.26 19.77
CA ASP A 727 20.30 -2.10 18.63
C ASP A 727 21.40 -1.43 17.81
N SER A 728 21.30 -0.12 17.67
CA SER A 728 22.28 0.71 16.98
C SER A 728 22.24 2.15 17.49
N GLN A 729 23.41 2.79 17.57
CA GLN A 729 23.56 4.17 18.03
C GLN A 729 24.57 4.91 17.14
N TRP A 730 24.22 6.13 16.74
CA TRP A 730 25.07 7.00 15.92
C TRP A 730 25.05 8.45 16.44
N ALA A 731 25.81 9.34 15.80
CA ALA A 731 26.07 10.69 16.30
C ALA A 731 24.83 11.58 16.49
N GLN A 732 23.70 11.26 15.83
CA GLN A 732 22.47 12.05 15.86
C GLN A 732 21.23 11.20 16.15
N GLY A 733 21.37 9.98 16.67
CA GLY A 733 20.21 9.15 16.95
C GLY A 733 20.55 7.73 17.39
N GLN A 734 19.50 6.95 17.65
CA GLN A 734 19.62 5.55 18.03
C GLN A 734 18.32 4.79 17.70
N CYS A 735 18.45 3.49 17.47
CA CYS A 735 17.33 2.56 17.38
C CYS A 735 17.37 1.62 18.59
N ASN A 736 16.18 1.36 19.13
CA ASN A 736 15.99 0.55 20.32
C ASN A 736 14.98 -0.56 20.05
N THR A 737 15.24 -1.75 20.57
CA THR A 737 14.27 -2.82 20.74
C THR A 737 13.84 -2.85 22.19
N ILE A 738 12.54 -2.87 22.42
CA ILE A 738 11.91 -2.98 23.73
C ILE A 738 11.30 -4.38 23.84
N HIS A 739 11.85 -5.20 24.73
CA HIS A 739 11.23 -6.44 25.14
C HIS A 739 10.23 -6.16 26.24
N VAL A 740 9.02 -6.69 26.09
CA VAL A 740 7.88 -6.52 27.00
C VAL A 740 7.57 -7.88 27.60
N TYR A 741 7.59 -7.99 28.93
CA TYR A 741 7.37 -9.22 29.68
C TYR A 741 6.10 -9.09 30.52
N ASN A 742 5.14 -10.00 30.30
CA ASN A 742 3.96 -10.09 31.17
C ASN A 742 4.31 -10.90 32.42
N VAL A 743 4.44 -10.24 33.57
CA VAL A 743 4.82 -10.90 34.83
C VAL A 743 3.61 -11.39 35.64
N THR A 744 2.41 -11.33 35.08
CA THR A 744 1.18 -11.78 35.75
C THR A 744 0.77 -13.20 35.34
N ASP A 745 -0.20 -13.74 36.07
CA ASP A 745 -0.80 -15.05 35.81
C ASP A 745 -1.98 -14.98 34.80
N ALA A 746 -2.19 -13.84 34.14
CA ALA A 746 -3.23 -13.63 33.14
C ALA A 746 -2.67 -12.91 31.90
N PRO A 747 -3.26 -13.08 30.70
CA PRO A 747 -2.88 -12.26 29.54
C PRO A 747 -3.11 -10.77 29.80
N ILE A 748 -2.24 -9.92 29.24
CA ILE A 748 -2.32 -8.46 29.37
C ILE A 748 -2.14 -7.82 28.01
N ASP A 749 -2.97 -6.82 27.71
CA ASP A 749 -2.71 -5.88 26.61
C ASP A 749 -1.67 -4.86 27.07
N TRP A 750 -0.57 -4.80 26.34
CA TRP A 750 0.57 -4.03 26.78
C TRP A 750 0.54 -2.59 26.29
N GLU A 751 0.88 -1.70 27.20
CA GLU A 751 1.10 -0.28 26.94
C GLU A 751 2.41 0.12 27.61
N VAL A 752 3.29 0.76 26.84
CA VAL A 752 4.61 1.23 27.27
C VAL A 752 4.75 2.70 26.84
N SER A 753 4.73 3.61 27.80
CA SER A 753 4.95 5.04 27.55
C SER A 753 6.40 5.42 27.90
N LEU A 754 7.15 5.91 26.92
CA LEU A 754 8.55 6.30 27.07
C LEU A 754 8.71 7.79 26.81
N ILE A 755 9.60 8.45 27.57
CA ILE A 755 10.13 9.76 27.17
C ILE A 755 11.22 9.49 26.15
N LEU A 756 11.01 9.97 24.93
CA LEU A 756 11.97 9.82 23.85
C LEU A 756 13.00 10.95 23.90
N GLU A 757 14.27 10.62 24.07
CA GLU A 757 15.36 11.57 23.84
C GLU A 757 15.53 11.74 22.33
N GLY A 758 14.80 12.68 21.73
CA GLY A 758 14.82 12.96 20.30
C GLY A 758 13.45 12.90 19.64
N THR A 759 13.42 13.10 18.32
CA THR A 759 12.21 12.97 17.49
C THR A 759 12.08 11.53 17.01
N LEU A 760 10.92 10.92 17.24
CA LEU A 760 10.58 9.59 16.73
C LEU A 760 10.52 9.64 15.20
N ASN A 761 11.39 8.88 14.52
CA ASN A 761 11.40 8.82 13.06
C ASN A 761 10.64 7.61 12.52
N ASN A 762 10.73 6.47 13.22
CA ASN A 762 10.17 5.20 12.80
C ASN A 762 9.90 4.31 14.02
N HIS A 763 8.92 3.41 13.89
CA HIS A 763 8.64 2.34 14.84
C HIS A 763 8.14 1.10 14.09
N TRP A 764 8.34 -0.08 14.66
CA TRP A 764 7.85 -1.34 14.12
C TRP A 764 7.22 -2.20 15.21
N THR A 765 6.35 -3.10 14.77
CA THR A 765 5.62 -4.06 15.62
C THR A 765 4.89 -3.38 16.79
N SER A 766 4.43 -2.14 16.57
CA SER A 766 3.75 -1.29 17.54
C SER A 766 3.01 -0.16 16.83
N THR A 767 2.06 0.45 17.52
CA THR A 767 1.52 1.78 17.18
C THR A 767 2.06 2.79 18.18
N ALA A 768 2.51 3.95 17.71
CA ALA A 768 3.04 5.02 18.56
C ALA A 768 2.07 6.22 18.57
N THR A 769 1.64 6.63 19.76
CA THR A 769 0.78 7.81 19.97
C THR A 769 1.49 8.83 20.85
N PRO A 770 1.75 10.06 20.38
CA PRO A 770 2.28 11.13 21.21
C PRO A 770 1.27 11.56 22.29
N ASP A 771 1.69 11.61 23.56
CA ASP A 771 0.91 12.11 24.69
C ASP A 771 1.77 13.02 25.60
N GLY A 772 1.77 14.31 25.29
CA GLY A 772 2.55 15.30 26.02
C GLY A 772 4.07 15.10 25.86
N GLU A 773 4.77 14.80 26.95
CA GLU A 773 6.21 14.49 26.94
C GLU A 773 6.51 12.99 26.71
N TYR A 774 5.47 12.16 26.71
CA TYR A 774 5.59 10.72 26.49
C TYR A 774 5.19 10.35 25.06
N THR A 775 5.79 9.29 24.55
CA THR A 775 5.27 8.54 23.42
C THR A 775 4.78 7.20 23.94
N THR A 776 3.49 6.94 23.76
CA THR A 776 2.85 5.69 24.18
C THR A 776 2.89 4.70 23.03
N PHE A 777 3.57 3.57 23.26
CA PHE A 777 3.63 2.44 22.37
C PHE A 777 2.65 1.36 22.86
N THR A 778 1.84 0.87 21.94
CA THR A 778 0.97 -0.29 22.13
C THR A 778 1.23 -1.31 21.03
N GLY A 779 0.89 -2.57 21.26
CA GLY A 779 1.10 -3.58 20.23
C GLY A 779 0.21 -3.35 19.01
N ASP A 780 0.72 -3.77 17.86
CA ASP A 780 -0.09 -3.90 16.65
C ASP A 780 -0.98 -5.15 16.73
N PHE A 781 -1.79 -5.40 15.71
CA PHE A 781 -2.75 -6.52 15.72
C PHE A 781 -2.09 -7.91 15.87
N THR A 782 -0.79 -8.05 15.63
CA THR A 782 -0.06 -9.32 15.77
C THR A 782 0.49 -9.56 17.17
N ASN A 783 0.64 -8.50 17.98
CA ASN A 783 1.33 -8.60 19.27
C ASN A 783 0.70 -7.81 20.42
N ALA A 784 -0.51 -7.25 20.27
CA ALA A 784 -1.21 -6.43 21.27
C ALA A 784 -1.35 -7.08 22.66
N THR A 785 -1.62 -8.39 22.71
CA THR A 785 -1.80 -9.13 23.97
C THR A 785 -0.62 -10.07 24.24
N VAL A 786 0.01 -9.94 25.40
CA VAL A 786 1.06 -10.85 25.86
C VAL A 786 0.45 -11.91 26.78
N PRO A 787 0.60 -13.22 26.50
CA PRO A 787 0.14 -14.30 27.39
C PRO A 787 0.72 -14.18 28.80
N ALA A 788 0.07 -14.80 29.79
CA ALA A 788 0.60 -14.91 31.15
C ALA A 788 2.03 -15.46 31.16
N GLN A 789 2.97 -14.78 31.83
CA GLN A 789 4.40 -15.13 31.82
C GLN A 789 5.06 -15.13 30.42
N GLY A 790 4.40 -14.52 29.43
CA GLY A 790 4.86 -14.41 28.05
C GLY A 790 5.70 -13.17 27.79
N THR A 791 6.21 -13.06 26.57
CA THR A 791 6.99 -11.90 26.12
C THR A 791 6.63 -11.52 24.68
N THR A 792 6.78 -10.24 24.37
CA THR A 792 6.77 -9.68 23.01
C THR A 792 7.86 -8.64 22.87
N SER A 793 8.06 -8.10 21.68
CA SER A 793 8.94 -6.97 21.46
C SER A 793 8.40 -6.03 20.40
N PHE A 794 8.78 -4.76 20.52
CA PHE A 794 8.65 -3.74 19.48
C PHE A 794 9.94 -2.96 19.38
N GLY A 795 10.09 -2.11 18.37
CA GLY A 795 11.21 -1.19 18.36
C GLY A 795 10.91 0.14 17.72
N TYR A 796 11.83 1.08 17.95
CA TYR A 796 11.70 2.47 17.49
C TYR A 796 13.06 3.11 17.29
N CYS A 797 13.11 4.12 16.42
CA CYS A 797 14.30 4.93 16.19
C CYS A 797 14.02 6.41 16.48
N VAL A 798 14.95 7.07 17.18
CA VAL A 798 14.90 8.50 17.50
C VAL A 798 16.10 9.24 16.90
N SER A 799 15.89 10.50 16.51
CA SER A 799 16.95 11.46 16.13
C SER A 799 17.09 12.54 17.21
N TYR A 800 18.31 12.83 17.66
CA TYR A 800 18.63 13.86 18.67
C TYR A 800 18.64 15.28 18.12
#